data_AF-A0A3C0FWN8-F1
#
_entry.id   AF-A0A3C0FWN8-F1
#
_cell.length_a   1.000
_cell.length_b   1.000
_cell.length_c   1.000
_cell.angle_alpha   90.00
_cell.angle_beta   90.00
_cell.angle_gamma   90.00
#
_symmetry.space_group_name_H-M   'P 1'
#
loop_
_entity.id
_entity.type
_entity.pdbx_description
1 polymer ?
#
loop_
_entity_poly.entity_id
_entity_poly.type
_entity_poly.pdbx_seq_one_letter_code
_entity_poly.pdbx_strand_id
1 'polypeptide(L)'
;DVPESADWYNAGYLILWGSNVPQTRTPDAHFYTEARYRGTKSAVICPDYSEAAKFGDVWLNVKQGTDAALAMAFGHVILREFHLDRQTDYFEEYCRKYSDFPMLVKLDEKNGSLIPGRFLRAADLSNKLGEENNPEWKTIALDEKSGSMVAPNGSIGYRWGEAGEWNLEERAAGADTNLKMSLVLEEDHDEIAGVDFPYFGGDASEHFATDAQHPDVLTRNIPVKRIQTADGEIMVATVFDLFCANYGLDRGLGGEWVTSDYADGMPGTPAWAEKITGVPADKIIHVAREFALNAEKTKGKSMVIIGAAMNHWYHMDMNYRGVINMLVMCGCVGQSGGGWAHYVGQEKLRPQTGWLPLAFGLDWGRPPRHMNSTSAWYAHTDQWRYETLRADEILSPTAPDGDWDVSMIDYNIRAERMGWLPSAPQLKTNPLDVAKAAKEAGKEIPAYVAEKLKSGDLEMSCEDPDDPKNWPRNLFVWRSNLLGSSGKGHEYFLKHLLGTDHGVMGKDLGEEGRQLPKEAKWHEEGPRGKLDLLVCIDFRMSTTAVYSDVVLPTASWYEKNDLNTSDMHPFIHPLQAAVNPAYESKSDWEIFKAIAKKFQEIVPGYLGKETDIVALPILHDTPGEVAQDQVKDWKKGECDLIPGKTAPNYIAVERDYTAIHDRFTALGPLLDKLGNGGKGINWKTEDEVQHLRDLNGVWQEGSAKGCAKIDTDIDATEVVLMLAPETNGEVAVKAWDALGKITGRDHKHLALPKEDEKIRFRDIAAQPRKIISSPTWSGLESEHVCYNAG
;
A
#
# COMPACT_ATOMS: atom_id res chain seq x y z
N ASP A 1 8.43 -1.59 0.34
CA ASP A 1 9.84 -1.95 0.61
C ASP A 1 10.71 -1.45 -0.54
N VAL A 2 11.94 -1.03 -0.25
CA VAL A 2 12.83 -0.35 -1.21
C VAL A 2 14.31 -0.70 -0.93
N PRO A 3 15.21 -0.61 -1.93
CA PRO A 3 16.64 -0.78 -1.72
C PRO A 3 17.19 0.26 -0.73
N GLU A 4 18.24 -0.09 0.02
CA GLU A 4 19.00 0.90 0.80
C GLU A 4 19.87 1.76 -0.13
N SER A 5 20.31 2.94 0.33
CA SER A 5 21.12 3.85 -0.51
C SER A 5 22.48 3.26 -0.89
N ALA A 6 23.05 2.41 -0.04
CA ALA A 6 24.28 1.68 -0.36
C ALA A 6 24.12 0.78 -1.60
N ASP A 7 22.92 0.29 -1.90
CA ASP A 7 22.67 -0.53 -3.08
C ASP A 7 22.67 0.27 -4.38
N TRP A 8 22.52 1.61 -4.33
CA TRP A 8 22.68 2.47 -5.51
C TRP A 8 24.09 2.36 -6.08
N TYR A 9 25.09 2.14 -5.21
CA TYR A 9 26.48 1.95 -5.61
C TYR A 9 26.68 0.67 -6.44
N ASN A 10 25.79 -0.32 -6.27
CA ASN A 10 25.83 -1.58 -7.02
C ASN A 10 25.26 -1.45 -8.43
N ALA A 11 24.48 -0.39 -8.72
CA ALA A 11 23.82 -0.20 -10.00
C ALA A 11 24.81 0.05 -11.15
N GLY A 12 24.51 -0.53 -12.32
CA GLY A 12 25.22 -0.27 -13.57
C GLY A 12 24.63 0.91 -14.36
N TYR A 13 23.34 1.20 -14.15
CA TYR A 13 22.64 2.35 -14.73
C TYR A 13 21.60 2.90 -13.74
N LEU A 14 21.56 4.23 -13.60
CA LEU A 14 20.62 4.92 -12.71
C LEU A 14 19.72 5.87 -13.48
N ILE A 15 18.41 5.82 -13.22
CA ILE A 15 17.49 6.90 -13.58
C ILE A 15 17.02 7.58 -12.30
N LEU A 16 17.21 8.89 -12.18
CA LEU A 16 16.62 9.70 -11.11
C LEU A 16 15.38 10.37 -11.69
N TRP A 17 14.19 9.86 -11.35
CA TRP A 17 12.93 10.29 -11.96
C TRP A 17 12.05 11.00 -10.94
N GLY A 18 11.89 12.32 -11.09
CA GLY A 18 11.11 13.12 -10.15
C GLY A 18 11.62 13.05 -8.71
N SER A 19 12.92 12.78 -8.54
CA SER A 19 13.60 12.65 -7.25
C SER A 19 14.82 13.56 -7.22
N ASN A 20 14.73 14.65 -6.46
CA ASN A 20 15.83 15.59 -6.29
C ASN A 20 16.79 15.11 -5.18
N VAL A 21 17.57 14.08 -5.48
CA VAL A 21 18.43 13.35 -4.51
C VAL A 21 19.32 14.28 -3.67
N PRO A 22 20.08 15.24 -4.23
CA PRO A 22 20.95 16.11 -3.43
C PRO A 22 20.21 16.95 -2.38
N GLN A 23 18.99 17.36 -2.69
CA GLN A 23 18.19 18.23 -1.82
C GLN A 23 17.34 17.45 -0.81
N THR A 24 16.79 16.32 -1.23
CA THR A 24 15.75 15.61 -0.47
C THR A 24 16.25 14.34 0.19
N ARG A 25 17.41 13.82 -0.24
CA ARG A 25 18.14 12.61 0.22
C ARG A 25 19.62 12.99 0.45
N THR A 26 19.86 14.20 0.95
CA THR A 26 21.20 14.78 1.13
C THR A 26 22.21 13.84 1.80
N PRO A 27 21.90 13.15 2.93
CA PRO A 27 22.88 12.28 3.57
C PRO A 27 23.29 11.07 2.73
N ASP A 28 22.46 10.67 1.76
CA ASP A 28 22.66 9.51 0.89
C ASP A 28 23.16 9.87 -0.51
N ALA A 29 23.15 11.17 -0.85
CA ALA A 29 23.49 11.64 -2.19
C ALA A 29 24.92 11.28 -2.63
N HIS A 30 25.82 11.01 -1.69
CA HIS A 30 27.18 10.58 -2.01
C HIS A 30 27.20 9.20 -2.69
N PHE A 31 26.32 8.26 -2.33
CA PHE A 31 26.26 6.96 -3.00
C PHE A 31 25.95 7.10 -4.49
N TYR A 32 25.05 8.03 -4.83
CA TYR A 32 24.77 8.36 -6.22
C TYR A 32 25.99 8.96 -6.94
N THR A 33 26.63 9.98 -6.36
CA THR A 33 27.75 10.65 -7.02
C THR A 33 29.01 9.78 -7.12
N GLU A 34 29.24 8.92 -6.12
CA GLU A 34 30.38 7.99 -6.07
C GLU A 34 30.19 6.78 -6.98
N ALA A 35 28.96 6.28 -7.16
CA ALA A 35 28.67 5.22 -8.14
C ALA A 35 29.12 5.61 -9.54
N ARG A 36 29.01 6.90 -9.89
CA ARG A 36 29.47 7.42 -11.19
C ARG A 36 30.98 7.26 -11.40
N TYR A 37 31.79 7.32 -10.34
CA TYR A 37 33.23 7.04 -10.44
C TYR A 37 33.54 5.56 -10.69
N ARG A 38 32.61 4.66 -10.35
CA ARG A 38 32.65 3.24 -10.70
C ARG A 38 32.26 2.99 -12.17
N GLY A 39 31.82 4.02 -12.89
CA GLY A 39 31.40 3.95 -14.29
C GLY A 39 29.89 3.82 -14.49
N THR A 40 29.09 3.92 -13.41
CA THR A 40 27.62 3.96 -13.50
C THR A 40 27.19 5.22 -14.24
N LYS A 41 26.44 5.05 -15.33
CA LYS A 41 25.81 6.18 -16.05
C LYS A 41 24.50 6.56 -15.38
N SER A 42 24.14 7.84 -15.43
CA SER A 42 22.83 8.30 -14.96
C SER A 42 22.07 9.22 -15.91
N ALA A 43 20.74 9.04 -15.93
CA ALA A 43 19.80 9.97 -16.52
C ALA A 43 18.94 10.61 -15.42
N VAL A 44 18.72 11.91 -15.52
CA VAL A 44 17.85 12.67 -14.61
C VAL A 44 16.63 13.13 -15.40
N ILE A 45 15.45 12.81 -14.90
CA ILE A 45 14.17 13.13 -15.54
C ILE A 45 13.40 14.06 -14.60
N CYS A 46 13.33 15.34 -14.98
CA CYS A 46 12.64 16.39 -14.25
C CYS A 46 12.34 17.59 -15.17
N PRO A 47 11.22 18.30 -14.95
CA PRO A 47 10.81 19.44 -15.79
C PRO A 47 11.74 20.66 -15.67
N ASP A 48 12.32 20.89 -14.50
CA ASP A 48 13.26 21.97 -14.21
C ASP A 48 14.70 21.47 -14.20
N TYR A 49 15.67 22.40 -14.25
CA TYR A 49 17.07 22.06 -14.05
C TYR A 49 17.37 21.89 -12.55
N SER A 50 16.88 20.79 -11.99
CA SER A 50 16.98 20.47 -10.56
C SER A 50 18.43 20.26 -10.10
N GLU A 51 18.68 20.24 -8.78
CA GLU A 51 20.02 19.98 -8.25
C GLU A 51 20.58 18.61 -8.70
N ALA A 52 19.71 17.59 -8.82
CA ALA A 52 20.09 16.30 -9.36
C ALA A 52 20.59 16.38 -10.81
N ALA A 53 19.98 17.23 -11.65
CA ALA A 53 20.33 17.38 -13.07
C ALA A 53 21.77 17.87 -13.27
N LYS A 54 22.34 18.61 -12.30
CA LYS A 54 23.75 19.02 -12.30
C LYS A 54 24.72 17.83 -12.32
N PHE A 55 24.32 16.70 -11.75
CA PHE A 55 25.16 15.51 -11.62
C PHE A 55 24.85 14.43 -12.65
N GLY A 56 23.70 14.50 -13.35
CA GLY A 56 23.31 13.53 -14.38
C GLY A 56 24.19 13.61 -15.63
N ASP A 57 24.34 12.48 -16.33
CA ASP A 57 25.03 12.45 -17.62
C ASP A 57 24.08 12.80 -18.78
N VAL A 58 22.77 12.58 -18.57
CA VAL A 58 21.67 13.01 -19.44
C VAL A 58 20.60 13.69 -18.58
N TRP A 59 20.08 14.82 -19.05
CA TRP A 59 18.88 15.43 -18.48
C TRP A 59 17.75 15.39 -19.51
N LEU A 60 16.61 14.81 -19.13
CA LEU A 60 15.38 14.83 -19.91
C LEU A 60 14.40 15.81 -19.27
N ASN A 61 14.12 16.91 -19.99
CA ASN A 61 13.15 17.92 -19.59
C ASN A 61 11.75 17.50 -20.03
N VAL A 62 11.09 16.71 -19.18
CA VAL A 62 9.72 16.23 -19.38
C VAL A 62 8.74 17.29 -18.90
N LYS A 63 7.65 17.53 -19.65
CA LYS A 63 6.51 18.31 -19.14
C LYS A 63 5.98 17.65 -17.86
N GLN A 64 5.88 18.41 -16.77
CA GLN A 64 5.49 17.86 -15.48
C GLN A 64 4.10 17.22 -15.53
N GLY A 65 3.97 15.98 -15.05
CA GLY A 65 2.70 15.25 -15.03
C GLY A 65 2.42 14.43 -16.29
N THR A 66 3.30 14.46 -17.30
CA THR A 66 3.20 13.60 -18.49
C THR A 66 4.19 12.45 -18.51
N ASP A 67 4.85 12.20 -17.37
CA ASP A 67 5.89 11.19 -17.21
C ASP A 67 5.45 9.76 -17.57
N ALA A 68 4.19 9.40 -17.36
CA ALA A 68 3.63 8.12 -17.78
C ALA A 68 3.74 7.90 -19.30
N ALA A 69 3.58 8.95 -20.12
CA ALA A 69 3.77 8.85 -21.57
C ALA A 69 5.24 8.57 -21.94
N LEU A 70 6.17 9.21 -21.25
CA LEU A 70 7.60 8.93 -21.41
C LEU A 70 7.93 7.48 -21.02
N ALA A 71 7.38 6.99 -19.90
CA ALA A 71 7.58 5.62 -19.45
C ALA A 71 6.95 4.59 -20.41
N MET A 72 5.80 4.90 -21.01
CA MET A 72 5.20 4.06 -22.07
C MET A 72 6.11 4.00 -23.30
N ALA A 73 6.69 5.11 -23.74
CA ALA A 73 7.64 5.09 -24.87
C ALA A 73 8.94 4.35 -24.56
N PHE A 74 9.45 4.46 -23.34
CA PHE A 74 10.55 3.60 -22.90
C PHE A 74 10.18 2.12 -22.97
N GLY A 75 9.02 1.75 -22.44
CA GLY A 75 8.55 0.37 -22.47
C GLY A 75 8.32 -0.17 -23.89
N HIS A 76 7.83 0.65 -24.82
CA HIS A 76 7.66 0.27 -26.22
C HIS A 76 9.00 -0.09 -26.88
N VAL A 77 10.05 0.71 -26.65
CA VAL A 77 11.40 0.42 -27.16
C VAL A 77 11.94 -0.88 -26.55
N ILE A 78 11.77 -1.07 -25.24
CA ILE A 78 12.24 -2.27 -24.52
C ILE A 78 11.56 -3.53 -25.06
N LEU A 79 10.23 -3.55 -25.17
CA LEU A 79 9.48 -4.69 -25.69
C LEU A 79 9.87 -4.98 -27.15
N ARG A 80 9.92 -3.95 -28.00
CA ARG A 80 10.28 -4.09 -29.41
C ARG A 80 11.65 -4.75 -29.56
N GLU A 81 12.69 -4.21 -28.92
CA GLU A 81 14.07 -4.63 -29.18
C GLU A 81 14.53 -5.86 -28.38
N PHE A 82 13.95 -6.11 -27.19
CA PHE A 82 14.47 -7.11 -26.24
C PHE A 82 13.51 -8.27 -25.93
N HIS A 83 12.24 -8.17 -26.39
CA HIS A 83 11.25 -9.24 -26.26
C HIS A 83 10.65 -9.70 -27.61
N LEU A 84 10.60 -8.84 -28.63
CA LEU A 84 10.00 -9.15 -29.92
C LEU A 84 11.05 -9.39 -31.02
N ASP A 85 11.77 -8.35 -31.43
CA ASP A 85 12.73 -8.44 -32.54
C ASP A 85 13.90 -9.37 -32.19
N ARG A 86 14.25 -9.38 -30.90
CA ARG A 86 15.17 -10.31 -30.28
C ARG A 86 14.65 -10.62 -28.89
N GLN A 87 14.64 -11.89 -28.51
CA GLN A 87 14.31 -12.32 -27.17
C GLN A 87 15.59 -12.40 -26.32
N THR A 88 15.62 -11.65 -25.23
CA THR A 88 16.75 -11.68 -24.29
C THR A 88 16.51 -12.76 -23.24
N ASP A 89 17.31 -13.83 -23.25
CA ASP A 89 17.12 -15.02 -22.39
C ASP A 89 16.85 -14.66 -20.91
N TYR A 90 17.62 -13.72 -20.35
CA TYR A 90 17.45 -13.29 -18.96
C TYR A 90 16.09 -12.63 -18.71
N PHE A 91 15.62 -11.78 -19.63
CA PHE A 91 14.35 -11.07 -19.48
C PHE A 91 13.15 -12.00 -19.66
N GLU A 92 13.21 -12.90 -20.64
CA GLU A 92 12.20 -13.93 -20.87
C GLU A 92 12.09 -14.87 -19.67
N GLU A 93 13.21 -15.35 -19.14
CA GLU A 93 13.22 -16.21 -17.95
C GLU A 93 12.66 -15.47 -16.73
N TYR A 94 13.05 -14.21 -16.53
CA TYR A 94 12.59 -13.40 -15.41
C TYR A 94 11.08 -13.17 -15.47
N CYS A 95 10.57 -12.65 -16.59
CA CYS A 95 9.15 -12.30 -16.73
C CYS A 95 8.26 -13.55 -16.61
N ARG A 96 8.67 -14.65 -17.22
CA ARG A 96 7.93 -15.92 -17.16
C ARG A 96 7.78 -16.45 -15.72
N LYS A 97 8.76 -16.21 -14.84
CA LYS A 97 8.77 -16.71 -13.45
C LYS A 97 8.17 -15.73 -12.45
N TYR A 98 8.41 -14.44 -12.65
CA TYR A 98 8.24 -13.41 -11.62
C TYR A 98 7.25 -12.31 -12.01
N SER A 99 6.52 -12.47 -13.12
CA SER A 99 5.37 -11.63 -13.45
C SER A 99 4.13 -12.48 -13.75
N ASP A 100 3.01 -11.80 -13.93
CA ASP A 100 1.75 -12.39 -14.35
C ASP A 100 1.63 -12.53 -15.88
N PHE A 101 2.69 -12.24 -16.65
CA PHE A 101 2.69 -12.32 -18.11
C PHE A 101 2.14 -13.63 -18.69
N PRO A 102 2.46 -14.82 -18.15
CA PRO A 102 1.93 -16.08 -18.65
C PRO A 102 0.46 -16.37 -18.27
N MET A 103 -0.11 -15.60 -17.35
CA MET A 103 -1.45 -15.87 -16.81
C MET A 103 -2.51 -15.53 -17.86
N LEU A 104 -3.60 -16.31 -17.85
CA LEU A 104 -4.70 -16.14 -18.79
C LEU A 104 -5.74 -15.16 -18.26
N VAL A 105 -6.18 -14.26 -19.15
CA VAL A 105 -7.25 -13.27 -18.92
C VAL A 105 -8.44 -13.63 -19.79
N LYS A 106 -9.65 -13.61 -19.21
CA LYS A 106 -10.90 -13.79 -19.94
C LYS A 106 -11.18 -12.56 -20.80
N LEU A 107 -11.66 -12.76 -22.02
CA LEU A 107 -12.16 -11.69 -22.87
C LEU A 107 -13.67 -11.64 -22.78
N ASP A 108 -14.20 -10.50 -22.35
CA ASP A 108 -15.64 -10.28 -22.22
C ASP A 108 -16.19 -9.64 -23.51
N GLU A 109 -17.39 -10.04 -23.93
CA GLU A 109 -18.06 -9.44 -25.10
C GLU A 109 -18.92 -8.25 -24.67
N LYS A 110 -18.75 -7.11 -25.34
CA LYS A 110 -19.53 -5.89 -25.12
C LYS A 110 -19.87 -5.24 -26.46
N ASN A 111 -21.16 -5.15 -26.79
CA ASN A 111 -21.66 -4.51 -28.01
C ASN A 111 -21.00 -5.02 -29.31
N GLY A 112 -20.63 -6.31 -29.35
CA GLY A 112 -19.94 -6.92 -30.49
C GLY A 112 -18.43 -6.73 -30.53
N SER A 113 -17.84 -6.04 -29.55
CA SER A 113 -16.39 -5.94 -29.33
C SER A 113 -15.95 -6.85 -28.18
N LEU A 114 -14.67 -7.25 -28.19
CA LEU A 114 -14.04 -7.92 -27.06
C LEU A 114 -13.27 -6.92 -26.20
N ILE A 115 -13.33 -7.08 -24.88
CA ILE A 115 -12.56 -6.29 -23.93
C ILE A 115 -11.82 -7.21 -22.95
N PRO A 116 -10.65 -6.79 -22.42
CA PRO A 116 -9.98 -7.54 -21.36
C PRO A 116 -10.84 -7.55 -20.09
N GLY A 117 -11.20 -8.74 -19.61
CA GLY A 117 -11.96 -8.97 -18.39
C GLY A 117 -11.05 -9.32 -17.20
N ARG A 118 -11.56 -10.15 -16.29
CA ARG A 118 -10.76 -10.66 -15.15
C ARG A 118 -9.85 -11.82 -15.57
N PHE A 119 -8.84 -12.10 -14.74
CA PHE A 119 -8.08 -13.36 -14.82
C PHE A 119 -8.99 -14.59 -14.85
N LEU A 120 -8.63 -15.57 -15.66
CA LEU A 120 -9.19 -16.92 -15.60
C LEU A 120 -8.76 -17.59 -14.29
N ARG A 121 -9.70 -18.23 -13.59
CA ARG A 121 -9.49 -18.87 -12.29
C ARG A 121 -9.75 -20.36 -12.37
N ALA A 122 -9.11 -21.15 -11.51
CA ALA A 122 -9.35 -22.59 -11.43
C ALA A 122 -10.85 -22.90 -11.34
N ALA A 123 -11.62 -22.15 -10.53
CA ALA A 123 -13.07 -22.31 -10.39
C ALA A 123 -13.89 -22.16 -11.69
N ASP A 124 -13.35 -21.52 -12.74
CA ASP A 124 -14.03 -21.39 -14.03
C ASP A 124 -14.04 -22.69 -14.84
N LEU A 125 -13.11 -23.60 -14.55
CA LEU A 125 -12.98 -24.87 -15.25
C LEU A 125 -13.83 -25.95 -14.58
N SER A 126 -14.42 -26.83 -15.38
CA SER A 126 -15.38 -27.85 -14.92
C SER A 126 -14.82 -28.83 -13.88
N ASN A 127 -13.53 -29.14 -13.94
CA ASN A 127 -12.82 -29.96 -12.96
C ASN A 127 -12.01 -29.15 -11.93
N LYS A 128 -12.06 -27.81 -12.00
CA LYS A 128 -11.28 -26.88 -11.19
C LYS A 128 -9.77 -27.13 -11.19
N LEU A 129 -9.24 -27.83 -12.20
CA LEU A 129 -7.86 -28.35 -12.22
C LEU A 129 -7.48 -29.22 -11.01
N GLY A 130 -8.46 -29.79 -10.30
CA GLY A 130 -8.24 -30.56 -9.08
C GLY A 130 -8.14 -29.71 -7.81
N GLU A 131 -8.31 -28.39 -7.90
CA GLU A 131 -8.24 -27.48 -6.76
C GLU A 131 -9.51 -27.54 -5.91
N GLU A 132 -9.40 -28.05 -4.69
CA GLU A 132 -10.49 -28.11 -3.71
C GLU A 132 -10.55 -26.85 -2.82
N ASN A 133 -9.39 -26.26 -2.50
CA ASN A 133 -9.27 -25.09 -1.62
C ASN A 133 -9.09 -23.80 -2.45
N ASN A 134 -9.92 -22.80 -2.18
CA ASN A 134 -9.91 -21.48 -2.84
C ASN A 134 -9.71 -21.47 -4.37
N PRO A 135 -10.38 -22.35 -5.15
CA PRO A 135 -10.17 -22.43 -6.60
C PRO A 135 -10.49 -21.12 -7.35
N GLU A 136 -11.35 -20.27 -6.79
CA GLU A 136 -11.69 -18.95 -7.32
C GLU A 136 -10.57 -17.91 -7.14
N TRP A 137 -9.52 -18.23 -6.37
CA TRP A 137 -8.36 -17.37 -6.10
C TRP A 137 -7.04 -17.92 -6.67
N LYS A 138 -7.10 -18.94 -7.52
CA LYS A 138 -5.94 -19.53 -8.20
C LYS A 138 -5.98 -19.19 -9.69
N THR A 139 -5.01 -18.41 -10.16
CA THR A 139 -4.87 -18.02 -11.57
C THR A 139 -4.38 -19.19 -12.43
N ILE A 140 -4.72 -19.18 -13.72
CA ILE A 140 -4.36 -20.25 -14.66
C ILE A 140 -3.38 -19.75 -15.72
N ALA A 141 -2.46 -20.62 -16.12
CA ALA A 141 -1.59 -20.45 -17.28
C ALA A 141 -1.57 -21.72 -18.16
N LEU A 142 -1.01 -21.62 -19.36
CA LEU A 142 -0.69 -22.79 -20.19
C LEU A 142 0.73 -23.27 -19.89
N ASP A 143 0.90 -24.58 -19.75
CA ASP A 143 2.21 -25.20 -19.54
C ASP A 143 2.72 -25.84 -20.84
N GLU A 144 3.91 -25.46 -21.27
CA GLU A 144 4.54 -25.99 -22.49
C GLU A 144 4.95 -27.47 -22.35
N LYS A 145 5.26 -27.93 -21.13
CA LYS A 145 5.71 -29.30 -20.90
C LYS A 145 4.58 -30.31 -21.08
N SER A 146 3.41 -30.01 -20.49
CA SER A 146 2.22 -30.86 -20.56
C SER A 146 1.29 -30.53 -21.71
N GLY A 147 1.43 -29.35 -22.33
CA GLY A 147 0.49 -28.83 -23.33
C GLY A 147 -0.90 -28.53 -22.75
N SER A 148 -1.04 -28.44 -21.44
CA SER A 148 -2.31 -28.32 -20.72
C SER A 148 -2.38 -27.04 -19.89
N MET A 149 -3.58 -26.66 -19.48
CA MET A 149 -3.79 -25.60 -18.48
C MET A 149 -3.38 -26.09 -17.10
N VAL A 150 -2.73 -25.23 -16.33
CA VAL A 150 -2.27 -25.49 -14.96
C VAL A 150 -2.56 -24.31 -14.04
N ALA A 151 -2.76 -24.58 -12.75
CA ALA A 151 -2.78 -23.57 -11.69
C ALA A 151 -1.40 -23.54 -11.01
N PRO A 152 -0.47 -22.68 -11.44
CA PRO A 152 0.88 -22.66 -10.86
C PRO A 152 0.86 -22.26 -9.39
N ASN A 153 1.86 -22.74 -8.64
CA ASN A 153 2.11 -22.35 -7.26
C ASN A 153 2.17 -20.82 -7.10
N GLY A 154 1.91 -20.35 -5.89
CA GLY A 154 2.15 -18.94 -5.50
C GLY A 154 0.95 -17.99 -5.63
N SER A 155 -0.09 -18.35 -6.38
CA SER A 155 -1.34 -17.57 -6.37
C SER A 155 -1.96 -17.52 -4.97
N ILE A 156 -2.73 -16.45 -4.68
CA ILE A 156 -3.17 -16.14 -3.32
C ILE A 156 -4.07 -17.23 -2.70
N GLY A 157 -4.75 -18.02 -3.53
CA GLY A 157 -5.53 -19.18 -3.08
C GLY A 157 -4.73 -20.21 -2.29
N TYR A 158 -3.43 -20.38 -2.60
CA TYR A 158 -2.53 -21.31 -1.89
C TYR A 158 -2.03 -20.79 -0.54
N ARG A 159 -2.22 -19.51 -0.23
CA ARG A 159 -1.71 -18.89 1.01
C ARG A 159 -2.51 -19.30 2.25
N TRP A 160 -3.80 -19.56 2.08
CA TRP A 160 -4.75 -19.76 3.17
C TRP A 160 -5.56 -21.03 3.00
N GLY A 161 -5.89 -21.71 4.10
CA GLY A 161 -6.65 -22.97 4.06
C GLY A 161 -5.81 -24.21 3.68
N GLU A 162 -4.61 -23.99 3.16
CA GLU A 162 -3.61 -25.01 2.83
C GLU A 162 -2.19 -24.47 3.10
N ALA A 163 -1.16 -25.26 2.80
CA ALA A 163 0.24 -24.89 3.04
C ALA A 163 1.19 -25.64 2.09
N GLY A 164 2.34 -25.05 1.81
CA GLY A 164 3.43 -25.68 1.05
C GLY A 164 3.52 -25.27 -0.42
N GLU A 165 2.49 -24.63 -0.97
CA GLU A 165 2.41 -24.28 -2.40
C GLU A 165 2.30 -22.77 -2.65
N TRP A 166 2.33 -21.95 -1.59
CA TRP A 166 2.46 -20.49 -1.72
C TRP A 166 3.94 -20.11 -1.90
N ASN A 167 4.49 -20.45 -3.05
CA ASN A 167 5.87 -20.17 -3.45
C ASN A 167 5.95 -19.93 -4.97
N LEU A 168 7.09 -19.40 -5.43
CA LEU A 168 7.36 -19.16 -6.86
C LEU A 168 8.19 -20.29 -7.48
N GLU A 169 8.10 -21.52 -6.96
CA GLU A 169 8.64 -22.67 -7.71
C GLU A 169 7.83 -22.86 -8.99
N GLU A 170 8.51 -23.20 -10.08
CA GLU A 170 7.87 -23.46 -11.37
C GLU A 170 7.18 -24.82 -11.36
N ARG A 171 6.13 -24.94 -10.54
CA ARG A 171 5.40 -26.18 -10.31
C ARG A 171 3.90 -25.93 -10.26
N ALA A 172 3.14 -26.98 -10.58
CA ALA A 172 1.71 -27.07 -10.39
C ALA A 172 1.35 -28.52 -10.04
N ALA A 173 0.52 -28.73 -9.01
CA ALA A 173 0.14 -30.06 -8.52
C ALA A 173 1.35 -31.00 -8.32
N GLY A 174 2.46 -30.47 -7.81
CA GLY A 174 3.71 -31.21 -7.57
C GLY A 174 4.53 -31.57 -8.82
N ALA A 175 4.11 -31.21 -10.03
CA ALA A 175 4.87 -31.42 -11.27
C ALA A 175 5.60 -30.14 -11.70
N ASP A 176 6.77 -30.28 -12.33
CA ASP A 176 7.50 -29.14 -12.88
C ASP A 176 6.77 -28.58 -14.11
N THR A 177 6.63 -27.26 -14.17
CA THR A 177 5.99 -26.54 -15.29
C THR A 177 7.02 -25.72 -16.07
N ASN A 178 6.61 -25.24 -17.24
CA ASN A 178 7.23 -24.15 -18.00
C ASN A 178 6.09 -23.33 -18.62
N LEU A 179 5.72 -22.22 -17.98
CA LEU A 179 4.55 -21.46 -18.38
C LEU A 179 4.79 -20.75 -19.72
N LYS A 180 3.82 -20.86 -20.64
CA LYS A 180 3.86 -20.21 -21.95
C LYS A 180 3.57 -18.72 -21.81
N MET A 181 4.52 -17.89 -22.24
CA MET A 181 4.39 -16.43 -22.18
C MET A 181 3.37 -15.87 -23.19
N SER A 182 3.29 -16.42 -24.40
CA SER A 182 2.54 -15.83 -25.51
C SER A 182 1.86 -16.89 -26.37
N LEU A 183 0.73 -16.54 -26.98
CA LEU A 183 -0.02 -17.39 -27.91
C LEU A 183 0.21 -17.04 -29.40
N VAL A 184 1.24 -16.25 -29.71
CA VAL A 184 1.41 -15.66 -31.06
C VAL A 184 1.71 -16.66 -32.17
N LEU A 185 2.25 -17.84 -31.85
CA LEU A 185 2.51 -18.89 -32.84
C LEU A 185 1.19 -19.50 -33.34
N GLU A 186 1.14 -19.90 -34.61
CA GLU A 186 -0.07 -20.43 -35.26
C GLU A 186 -0.65 -21.65 -34.55
N GLU A 187 0.20 -22.47 -33.93
CA GLU A 187 -0.20 -23.63 -33.14
C GLU A 187 -0.75 -23.31 -31.73
N ASP A 188 -0.54 -22.10 -31.23
CA ASP A 188 -0.84 -21.73 -29.85
C ASP A 188 -2.20 -21.05 -29.68
N HIS A 189 -2.73 -20.41 -30.72
CA HIS A 189 -4.03 -19.75 -30.75
C HIS A 189 -5.01 -20.41 -31.71
N ASP A 190 -6.30 -20.15 -31.49
CA ASP A 190 -7.36 -20.68 -32.36
C ASP A 190 -7.80 -19.61 -33.38
N GLU A 191 -7.66 -18.33 -33.04
CA GLU A 191 -7.91 -17.20 -33.94
C GLU A 191 -7.16 -15.93 -33.50
N ILE A 192 -7.15 -14.93 -34.39
CA ILE A 192 -6.75 -13.57 -34.09
C ILE A 192 -8.01 -12.72 -33.97
N ALA A 193 -8.22 -12.08 -32.82
CA ALA A 193 -9.41 -11.29 -32.54
C ALA A 193 -9.07 -9.83 -32.22
N GLY A 194 -9.94 -8.91 -32.64
CA GLY A 194 -9.85 -7.50 -32.26
C GLY A 194 -10.34 -7.29 -30.83
N VAL A 195 -9.50 -6.67 -29.99
CA VAL A 195 -9.77 -6.38 -28.58
C VAL A 195 -9.63 -4.89 -28.33
N ASP A 196 -10.61 -4.31 -27.65
CA ASP A 196 -10.72 -2.88 -27.40
C ASP A 196 -9.97 -2.45 -26.12
N PHE A 197 -9.09 -1.46 -26.26
CA PHE A 197 -8.33 -0.86 -25.16
C PHE A 197 -8.73 0.60 -24.96
N PRO A 198 -8.90 1.06 -23.72
CA PRO A 198 -9.17 2.48 -23.46
C PRO A 198 -7.94 3.34 -23.73
N TYR A 199 -8.15 4.53 -24.27
CA TYR A 199 -7.12 5.53 -24.51
C TYR A 199 -7.57 6.91 -24.04
N PHE A 200 -6.73 7.53 -23.21
CA PHE A 200 -7.02 8.84 -22.60
C PHE A 200 -6.08 9.96 -23.09
N GLY A 201 -5.07 9.64 -23.93
CA GLY A 201 -4.09 10.63 -24.38
C GLY A 201 -4.63 11.64 -25.40
N GLY A 202 -5.90 11.49 -25.81
CA GLY A 202 -6.62 12.41 -26.68
C GLY A 202 -7.23 13.61 -25.94
N ASP A 203 -7.46 13.52 -24.63
CA ASP A 203 -8.11 14.55 -23.82
C ASP A 203 -7.16 15.12 -22.76
N ALA A 204 -7.07 16.46 -22.68
CA ALA A 204 -6.36 17.15 -21.61
C ALA A 204 -6.82 18.60 -21.50
N SER A 205 -6.51 19.22 -20.35
CA SER A 205 -6.67 20.66 -20.19
C SER A 205 -5.72 21.46 -21.11
N GLU A 206 -6.05 22.73 -21.35
CA GLU A 206 -5.31 23.63 -22.25
C GLU A 206 -3.80 23.79 -21.95
N HIS A 207 -3.34 23.34 -20.79
CA HIS A 207 -1.95 23.44 -20.36
C HIS A 207 -1.06 22.26 -20.79
N PHE A 208 -1.65 21.25 -21.45
CA PHE A 208 -0.98 20.02 -21.87
C PHE A 208 -1.17 19.79 -23.37
N ALA A 209 -0.12 19.29 -24.02
CA ALA A 209 -0.23 18.82 -25.40
C ALA A 209 -0.89 17.45 -25.40
N THR A 210 -1.86 17.26 -26.29
CA THR A 210 -2.56 15.99 -26.50
C THR A 210 -2.21 15.40 -27.84
N ASP A 211 -2.50 14.11 -27.99
CA ASP A 211 -2.61 13.50 -29.30
C ASP A 211 -4.08 13.29 -29.69
N ALA A 212 -4.83 14.41 -29.70
CA ALA A 212 -6.29 14.50 -29.91
C ALA A 212 -6.84 13.98 -31.26
N GLN A 213 -6.06 13.22 -32.02
CA GLN A 213 -6.48 12.65 -33.30
C GLN A 213 -6.91 11.17 -33.18
N HIS A 214 -6.63 10.53 -32.04
CA HIS A 214 -6.96 9.12 -31.81
C HIS A 214 -8.32 8.97 -31.11
N PRO A 215 -9.07 7.89 -31.38
CA PRO A 215 -10.31 7.58 -30.66
C PRO A 215 -10.02 7.15 -29.21
N ASP A 216 -11.02 7.29 -28.34
CA ASP A 216 -10.94 6.89 -26.93
C ASP A 216 -10.87 5.36 -26.73
N VAL A 217 -11.11 4.59 -27.80
CA VAL A 217 -11.02 3.13 -27.82
C VAL A 217 -10.16 2.70 -29.01
N LEU A 218 -9.10 1.95 -28.73
CA LEU A 218 -8.15 1.43 -29.71
C LEU A 218 -8.34 -0.09 -29.84
N THR A 219 -8.92 -0.54 -30.96
CA THR A 219 -9.07 -1.97 -31.26
C THR A 219 -7.76 -2.55 -31.79
N ARG A 220 -7.22 -3.56 -31.10
CA ARG A 220 -5.94 -4.20 -31.46
C ARG A 220 -6.11 -5.71 -31.58
N ASN A 221 -5.46 -6.28 -32.59
CA ASN A 221 -5.54 -7.71 -32.86
C ASN A 221 -4.65 -8.51 -31.91
N ILE A 222 -5.19 -9.57 -31.31
CA ILE A 222 -4.54 -10.39 -30.27
C ILE A 222 -4.76 -11.87 -30.61
N PRO A 223 -3.76 -12.73 -30.37
CA PRO A 223 -3.95 -14.18 -30.48
C PRO A 223 -4.77 -14.67 -29.30
N VAL A 224 -5.87 -15.36 -29.58
CA VAL A 224 -6.81 -15.84 -28.56
C VAL A 224 -7.02 -17.34 -28.65
N LYS A 225 -7.29 -17.95 -27.49
CA LYS A 225 -7.65 -19.36 -27.37
C LYS A 225 -9.07 -19.51 -26.87
N ARG A 226 -9.82 -20.45 -27.45
CA ARG A 226 -11.17 -20.82 -27.01
C ARG A 226 -11.07 -21.91 -25.94
N ILE A 227 -11.75 -21.69 -24.83
CA ILE A 227 -11.77 -22.60 -23.69
C ILE A 227 -13.21 -22.95 -23.36
N GLN A 228 -13.50 -24.25 -23.29
CA GLN A 228 -14.77 -24.73 -22.77
C GLN A 228 -14.79 -24.65 -21.25
N THR A 229 -15.68 -23.83 -20.70
CA THR A 229 -15.98 -23.74 -19.26
C THR A 229 -17.29 -24.45 -18.94
N ALA A 230 -17.64 -24.50 -17.65
CA ALA A 230 -18.94 -24.97 -17.20
C ALA A 230 -20.11 -24.09 -17.72
N ASP A 231 -19.86 -22.79 -17.92
CA ASP A 231 -20.88 -21.80 -18.30
C ASP A 231 -20.94 -21.55 -19.82
N GLY A 232 -20.02 -22.14 -20.59
CA GLY A 232 -19.95 -21.97 -22.04
C GLY A 232 -18.52 -21.88 -22.56
N GLU A 233 -18.40 -21.73 -23.87
CA GLU A 233 -17.11 -21.40 -24.49
C GLU A 233 -16.76 -19.93 -24.21
N ILE A 234 -15.52 -19.67 -23.82
CA ILE A 234 -14.97 -18.33 -23.61
C ILE A 234 -13.71 -18.15 -24.45
N MET A 235 -13.31 -16.90 -24.68
CA MET A 235 -12.00 -16.58 -25.23
C MET A 235 -11.05 -16.09 -24.15
N VAL A 236 -9.78 -16.44 -24.27
CA VAL A 236 -8.70 -15.97 -23.40
C VAL A 236 -7.48 -15.52 -24.19
N ALA A 237 -6.70 -14.64 -23.57
CA ALA A 237 -5.37 -14.26 -24.01
C ALA A 237 -4.40 -14.28 -22.81
N THR A 238 -3.10 -14.35 -23.05
CA THR A 238 -2.11 -14.15 -21.98
C THR A 238 -2.04 -12.66 -21.62
N VAL A 239 -1.62 -12.35 -20.38
CA VAL A 239 -1.31 -10.96 -20.01
C VAL A 239 -0.24 -10.38 -20.93
N PHE A 240 0.79 -11.15 -21.30
CA PHE A 240 1.83 -10.66 -22.21
C PHE A 240 1.30 -10.22 -23.57
N ASP A 241 0.38 -11.00 -24.16
CA ASP A 241 -0.20 -10.65 -25.46
C ASP A 241 -1.05 -9.37 -25.37
N LEU A 242 -1.85 -9.24 -24.31
CA LEU A 242 -2.60 -8.02 -23.99
C LEU A 242 -1.67 -6.84 -23.73
N PHE A 243 -0.53 -7.09 -23.08
CA PHE A 243 0.45 -6.08 -22.73
C PHE A 243 1.17 -5.56 -23.98
N CYS A 244 1.62 -6.43 -24.88
CA CYS A 244 2.20 -6.02 -26.15
C CYS A 244 1.20 -5.22 -27.00
N ALA A 245 -0.06 -5.66 -27.02
CA ALA A 245 -1.14 -4.93 -27.67
C ALA A 245 -1.30 -3.54 -27.02
N ASN A 246 -1.38 -3.42 -25.69
CA ASN A 246 -1.48 -2.14 -24.99
C ASN A 246 -0.36 -1.14 -25.34
N TYR A 247 0.86 -1.62 -25.58
CA TYR A 247 2.00 -0.80 -26.03
C TYR A 247 2.03 -0.50 -27.54
N GLY A 248 1.04 -0.96 -28.32
CA GLY A 248 0.92 -0.69 -29.75
C GLY A 248 1.98 -1.37 -30.61
N LEU A 249 2.45 -2.56 -30.22
CA LEU A 249 3.52 -3.27 -30.92
C LEU A 249 2.96 -4.14 -32.05
N ASP A 250 3.42 -3.91 -33.28
CA ASP A 250 3.15 -4.79 -34.41
C ASP A 250 3.88 -6.14 -34.25
N ARG A 251 3.12 -7.23 -34.33
CA ARG A 251 3.58 -8.62 -34.20
C ARG A 251 3.18 -9.47 -35.41
N GLY A 252 2.79 -8.84 -36.52
CA GLY A 252 2.34 -9.52 -37.73
C GLY A 252 0.88 -9.98 -37.70
N LEU A 253 0.09 -9.49 -36.74
CA LEU A 253 -1.32 -9.87 -36.52
C LEU A 253 -2.31 -8.94 -37.25
N GLY A 254 -1.80 -7.90 -37.91
CA GLY A 254 -2.61 -6.82 -38.48
C GLY A 254 -3.26 -5.91 -37.41
N GLY A 255 -4.10 -4.98 -37.86
CA GLY A 255 -4.74 -3.97 -37.02
C GLY A 255 -4.22 -2.55 -37.30
N GLU A 256 -5.03 -1.56 -36.98
CA GLU A 256 -4.74 -0.14 -37.27
C GLU A 256 -3.85 0.51 -36.20
N TRP A 257 -3.99 0.10 -34.94
CA TRP A 257 -3.39 0.78 -33.79
C TRP A 257 -2.07 0.15 -33.31
N VAL A 258 -1.27 -0.36 -34.23
CA VAL A 258 0.02 -1.03 -33.97
C VAL A 258 1.09 -0.58 -34.95
N THR A 259 2.35 -0.57 -34.52
CA THR A 259 3.48 -0.20 -35.39
C THR A 259 4.79 -0.88 -34.99
N SER A 260 5.72 -0.91 -35.93
CA SER A 260 7.13 -1.27 -35.72
C SER A 260 8.08 -0.08 -35.90
N ASP A 261 7.56 1.08 -36.33
CA ASP A 261 8.34 2.30 -36.55
C ASP A 261 8.18 3.27 -35.39
N TYR A 262 9.29 3.69 -34.78
CA TYR A 262 9.29 4.67 -33.70
C TYR A 262 8.95 6.09 -34.15
N ALA A 263 9.08 6.39 -35.45
CA ALA A 263 8.70 7.67 -36.03
C ALA A 263 7.19 7.80 -36.27
N ASP A 264 6.45 6.70 -36.15
CA ASP A 264 5.00 6.71 -36.25
C ASP A 264 4.37 7.26 -34.96
N GLY A 265 3.38 8.15 -35.09
CA GLY A 265 2.71 8.83 -33.97
C GLY A 265 1.74 7.94 -33.19
N MET A 266 1.97 6.64 -33.16
CA MET A 266 1.10 5.66 -32.54
C MET A 266 1.18 5.73 -31.00
N PRO A 267 0.07 5.63 -30.25
CA PRO A 267 0.10 5.64 -28.80
C PRO A 267 1.11 4.63 -28.21
N GLY A 268 2.05 5.17 -27.43
CA GLY A 268 3.15 4.43 -26.83
C GLY A 268 4.49 4.52 -27.58
N THR A 269 4.58 5.12 -28.76
CA THR A 269 5.87 5.26 -29.47
C THR A 269 6.70 6.45 -28.97
N PRO A 270 8.01 6.49 -29.28
CA PRO A 270 8.85 7.67 -29.06
C PRO A 270 8.32 8.95 -29.75
N ALA A 271 7.83 8.90 -31.00
CA ALA A 271 7.29 10.07 -31.68
C ALA A 271 6.00 10.58 -31.02
N TRP A 272 5.13 9.68 -30.56
CA TRP A 272 3.94 10.02 -29.78
C TRP A 272 4.30 10.71 -28.45
N ALA A 273 5.26 10.14 -27.71
CA ALA A 273 5.67 10.70 -26.43
C ALA A 273 6.39 12.04 -26.59
N GLU A 274 7.15 12.27 -27.67
CA GLU A 274 7.77 13.57 -27.95
C GLU A 274 6.73 14.70 -28.00
N LYS A 275 5.60 14.45 -28.65
CA LYS A 275 4.49 15.43 -28.76
C LYS A 275 3.89 15.77 -27.40
N ILE A 276 3.68 14.78 -26.54
CA ILE A 276 3.02 14.94 -25.23
C ILE A 276 3.97 15.51 -24.18
N THR A 277 5.20 15.03 -24.17
CA THR A 277 6.17 15.29 -23.10
C THR A 277 7.14 16.42 -23.41
N GLY A 278 7.35 16.72 -24.69
CA GLY A 278 8.39 17.62 -25.18
C GLY A 278 9.79 17.01 -25.20
N VAL A 279 9.96 15.74 -24.79
CA VAL A 279 11.27 15.06 -24.78
C VAL A 279 11.57 14.52 -26.19
N PRO A 280 12.72 14.86 -26.80
CA PRO A 280 13.05 14.39 -28.14
C PRO A 280 13.09 12.85 -28.26
N ALA A 281 12.45 12.30 -29.30
CA ALA A 281 12.29 10.87 -29.54
C ALA A 281 13.64 10.13 -29.61
N ASP A 282 14.68 10.75 -30.18
CA ASP A 282 16.03 10.17 -30.22
C ASP A 282 16.63 9.99 -28.82
N LYS A 283 16.36 10.91 -27.90
CA LYS A 283 16.75 10.81 -26.48
C LYS A 283 15.94 9.75 -25.75
N ILE A 284 14.65 9.65 -26.06
CA ILE A 284 13.78 8.61 -25.50
C ILE A 284 14.34 7.22 -25.84
N ILE A 285 14.56 6.98 -27.13
CA ILE A 285 15.11 5.73 -27.66
C ILE A 285 16.49 5.44 -27.06
N HIS A 286 17.36 6.44 -27.02
CA HIS A 286 18.72 6.31 -26.50
C HIS A 286 18.74 5.85 -25.03
N VAL A 287 17.98 6.52 -24.16
CA VAL A 287 17.95 6.20 -22.72
C VAL A 287 17.27 4.85 -22.46
N ALA A 288 16.15 4.54 -23.12
CA ALA A 288 15.48 3.25 -22.98
C ALA A 288 16.39 2.09 -23.37
N ARG A 289 17.08 2.20 -24.52
CA ARG A 289 17.97 1.18 -25.04
C ARG A 289 19.19 0.98 -24.13
N GLU A 290 19.83 2.05 -23.67
CA GLU A 290 20.97 1.93 -22.74
C GLU A 290 20.57 1.31 -21.40
N PHE A 291 19.39 1.68 -20.87
CA PHE A 291 18.86 1.12 -19.63
C PHE A 291 18.67 -0.40 -19.75
N ALA A 292 18.03 -0.87 -20.83
CA ALA A 292 17.79 -2.28 -21.09
C ALA A 292 19.09 -3.04 -21.41
N LEU A 293 19.99 -2.49 -22.24
CA LEU A 293 21.29 -3.11 -22.53
C LEU A 293 22.13 -3.29 -21.27
N ASN A 294 22.10 -2.34 -20.34
CA ASN A 294 22.80 -2.49 -19.07
C ASN A 294 22.16 -3.62 -18.24
N ALA A 295 20.83 -3.63 -18.11
CA ALA A 295 20.12 -4.67 -17.36
C ALA A 295 20.38 -6.06 -17.93
N GLU A 296 20.37 -6.22 -19.25
CA GLU A 296 20.70 -7.47 -19.93
C GLU A 296 22.11 -7.94 -19.55
N LYS A 297 23.12 -7.06 -19.74
CA LYS A 297 24.53 -7.41 -19.52
C LYS A 297 24.85 -7.73 -18.06
N THR A 298 24.12 -7.12 -17.14
CA THR A 298 24.39 -7.20 -15.70
C THR A 298 23.42 -8.10 -14.95
N LYS A 299 22.43 -8.66 -15.65
CA LYS A 299 21.30 -9.40 -15.06
C LYS A 299 20.53 -8.56 -14.04
N GLY A 300 19.98 -7.43 -14.50
CA GLY A 300 19.03 -6.62 -13.76
C GLY A 300 19.59 -5.41 -13.02
N LYS A 301 20.87 -5.04 -13.16
CA LYS A 301 21.47 -3.91 -12.39
C LYS A 301 21.19 -2.53 -13.00
N SER A 302 19.95 -2.30 -13.40
CA SER A 302 19.43 -0.98 -13.77
C SER A 302 18.36 -0.58 -12.75
N MET A 303 18.48 0.60 -12.16
CA MET A 303 17.64 1.05 -11.06
C MET A 303 17.00 2.41 -11.36
N VAL A 304 15.77 2.61 -10.90
CA VAL A 304 15.09 3.90 -10.96
C VAL A 304 14.84 4.43 -9.54
N ILE A 305 15.51 5.53 -9.21
CA ILE A 305 15.27 6.31 -7.99
C ILE A 305 14.10 7.25 -8.25
N ILE A 306 12.96 6.99 -7.61
CA ILE A 306 11.69 7.67 -7.88
C ILE A 306 11.17 8.41 -6.63
N GLY A 307 10.58 9.60 -6.84
CA GLY A 307 10.20 10.50 -5.75
C GLY A 307 8.79 11.07 -5.84
N ALA A 308 8.53 12.06 -4.97
CA ALA A 308 7.22 12.70 -4.82
C ALA A 308 6.74 13.45 -6.07
N ALA A 309 7.65 13.93 -6.93
CA ALA A 309 7.22 14.61 -8.17
C ALA A 309 6.55 13.66 -9.17
N MET A 310 6.74 12.35 -9.01
CA MET A 310 5.97 11.31 -9.71
C MET A 310 4.73 10.89 -8.92
N ASN A 311 4.84 10.85 -7.59
CA ASN A 311 3.84 10.27 -6.67
C ASN A 311 2.72 11.22 -6.25
N HIS A 312 2.90 12.53 -6.37
CA HIS A 312 1.94 13.54 -5.91
C HIS A 312 1.02 14.07 -7.03
N TRP A 313 0.96 13.36 -8.15
CA TRP A 313 -0.06 13.58 -9.19
C TRP A 313 -1.29 12.74 -8.92
N TYR A 314 -2.45 13.16 -9.44
CA TYR A 314 -3.69 12.37 -9.33
C TYR A 314 -3.53 10.97 -9.93
N HIS A 315 -2.94 10.88 -11.12
CA HIS A 315 -2.59 9.63 -11.81
C HIS A 315 -1.18 9.14 -11.47
N MET A 316 -0.80 9.21 -10.19
CA MET A 316 0.52 8.72 -9.72
C MET A 316 0.75 7.24 -10.00
N ASP A 317 -0.33 6.46 -10.05
CA ASP A 317 -0.33 5.04 -10.38
C ASP A 317 0.16 4.79 -11.81
N MET A 318 -0.26 5.60 -12.79
CA MET A 318 0.21 5.49 -14.17
C MET A 318 1.70 5.83 -14.28
N ASN A 319 2.14 6.89 -13.59
CA ASN A 319 3.56 7.26 -13.50
C ASN A 319 4.40 6.10 -12.92
N TYR A 320 3.94 5.50 -11.83
CA TYR A 320 4.67 4.42 -11.15
C TYR A 320 4.64 3.12 -11.96
N ARG A 321 3.47 2.73 -12.48
CA ARG A 321 3.32 1.49 -13.27
C ARG A 321 4.15 1.53 -14.55
N GLY A 322 4.25 2.68 -15.23
CA GLY A 322 5.13 2.83 -16.37
C GLY A 322 6.59 2.49 -16.03
N VAL A 323 7.10 2.99 -14.91
CA VAL A 323 8.46 2.71 -14.42
C VAL A 323 8.61 1.27 -13.93
N ILE A 324 7.64 0.75 -13.17
CA ILE A 324 7.63 -0.63 -12.68
C ILE A 324 7.67 -1.60 -13.86
N ASN A 325 6.86 -1.37 -14.89
CA ASN A 325 6.84 -2.18 -16.10
C ASN A 325 8.23 -2.26 -16.73
N MET A 326 8.93 -1.12 -16.90
CA MET A 326 10.29 -1.12 -17.46
C MET A 326 11.25 -1.99 -16.65
N LEU A 327 11.16 -1.89 -15.32
CA LEU A 327 12.01 -2.65 -14.40
C LEU A 327 11.69 -4.15 -14.43
N VAL A 328 10.41 -4.54 -14.53
CA VAL A 328 9.99 -5.94 -14.65
C VAL A 328 10.43 -6.53 -15.99
N MET A 329 10.21 -5.81 -17.10
CA MET A 329 10.65 -6.23 -18.44
C MET A 329 12.18 -6.42 -18.51
N CYS A 330 12.93 -5.57 -17.81
CA CYS A 330 14.39 -5.68 -17.74
C CYS A 330 14.89 -6.63 -16.64
N GLY A 331 14.01 -7.30 -15.91
CA GLY A 331 14.37 -8.19 -14.80
C GLY A 331 15.19 -7.54 -13.70
N CYS A 332 14.85 -6.31 -13.30
CA CYS A 332 15.63 -5.52 -12.35
C CYS A 332 15.18 -5.64 -10.89
N VAL A 333 13.90 -5.93 -10.66
CA VAL A 333 13.35 -6.04 -9.28
C VAL A 333 13.94 -7.28 -8.59
N GLY A 334 14.32 -7.16 -7.32
CA GLY A 334 14.97 -8.23 -6.55
C GLY A 334 16.43 -8.51 -6.88
N GLN A 335 17.08 -7.70 -7.72
CA GLN A 335 18.51 -7.79 -8.01
C GLN A 335 19.28 -6.63 -7.38
N SER A 336 20.31 -6.92 -6.60
CA SER A 336 21.17 -5.88 -6.01
C SER A 336 21.82 -5.00 -7.10
N GLY A 337 21.65 -3.68 -6.95
CA GLY A 337 21.97 -2.67 -7.97
C GLY A 337 20.85 -2.42 -8.98
N GLY A 338 19.69 -3.02 -8.80
CA GLY A 338 18.53 -2.96 -9.69
C GLY A 338 17.24 -2.67 -8.96
N GLY A 339 16.20 -2.30 -9.72
CA GLY A 339 14.83 -2.30 -9.22
C GLY A 339 14.25 -0.92 -8.96
N TRP A 340 13.11 -0.94 -8.26
CA TRP A 340 12.30 0.22 -7.96
C TRP A 340 12.76 0.82 -6.63
N ALA A 341 13.39 2.00 -6.69
CA ALA A 341 13.96 2.68 -5.53
C ALA A 341 13.13 3.91 -5.19
N HIS A 342 11.96 3.67 -4.58
CA HIS A 342 11.06 4.72 -4.14
C HIS A 342 11.52 5.35 -2.84
N TYR A 343 11.57 6.68 -2.80
CA TYR A 343 11.82 7.38 -1.54
C TYR A 343 10.84 8.53 -1.44
N VAL A 344 10.23 8.73 -0.27
CA VAL A 344 9.32 9.83 0.05
C VAL A 344 9.62 10.40 1.43
N GLY A 345 8.88 9.94 2.45
CA GLY A 345 9.18 10.10 3.86
C GLY A 345 9.80 8.83 4.45
N GLN A 346 10.00 8.84 5.76
CA GLN A 346 10.63 7.76 6.51
C GLN A 346 9.57 6.77 6.99
N GLU A 347 9.20 5.82 6.12
CA GLU A 347 8.08 4.89 6.35
C GLU A 347 8.51 3.58 7.00
N LYS A 348 9.74 3.14 6.74
CA LYS A 348 10.25 1.84 7.20
C LYS A 348 10.68 1.85 8.66
N LEU A 349 9.70 1.63 9.54
CA LEU A 349 9.92 1.22 10.92
C LEU A 349 10.37 -0.25 10.95
N ARG A 350 11.68 -0.48 10.99
CA ARG A 350 12.26 -1.83 10.82
C ARG A 350 11.74 -2.85 11.84
N PRO A 351 11.77 -2.61 13.17
CA PRO A 351 11.27 -3.55 14.18
C PRO A 351 9.72 -3.55 14.28
N GLN A 352 9.04 -3.76 13.15
CA GLN A 352 7.61 -3.53 12.97
C GLN A 352 6.76 -4.30 13.99
N THR A 353 6.95 -5.61 14.09
CA THR A 353 6.11 -6.47 14.93
C THR A 353 6.44 -6.37 16.42
N GLY A 354 7.58 -5.77 16.79
CA GLY A 354 7.84 -5.38 18.18
C GLY A 354 7.16 -4.05 18.56
N TRP A 355 7.03 -3.14 17.60
CA TRP A 355 6.39 -1.83 17.81
C TRP A 355 4.86 -1.86 17.77
N LEU A 356 4.26 -2.60 16.84
CA LEU A 356 2.81 -2.71 16.67
C LEU A 356 2.05 -2.97 17.98
N PRO A 357 2.41 -3.97 18.81
CA PRO A 357 1.66 -4.25 20.03
C PRO A 357 1.72 -3.12 21.05
N LEU A 358 2.86 -2.46 21.18
CA LEU A 358 3.05 -1.31 22.06
C LEU A 358 2.22 -0.11 21.59
N ALA A 359 2.34 0.26 20.32
CA ALA A 359 1.75 1.48 19.77
C ALA A 359 0.21 1.45 19.76
N PHE A 360 -0.37 0.25 19.60
CA PHE A 360 -1.81 0.08 19.41
C PHE A 360 -2.49 -0.69 20.54
N GLY A 361 -1.77 -0.98 21.63
CA GLY A 361 -2.30 -1.71 22.79
C GLY A 361 -2.74 -3.14 22.48
N LEU A 362 -2.11 -3.79 21.50
CA LEU A 362 -2.49 -5.14 21.04
C LEU A 362 -2.08 -6.24 22.02
N ASP A 363 -1.24 -5.89 22.99
CA ASP A 363 -0.91 -6.68 24.16
C ASP A 363 -2.06 -6.74 25.18
N TRP A 364 -3.00 -5.79 25.14
CA TRP A 364 -4.18 -5.73 26.02
C TRP A 364 -5.52 -6.00 25.31
N GLY A 365 -5.68 -5.56 24.07
CA GLY A 365 -6.93 -5.71 23.31
C GLY A 365 -6.72 -5.64 21.80
N ARG A 366 -7.43 -6.48 21.05
CA ARG A 366 -7.36 -6.55 19.59
C ARG A 366 -8.78 -6.57 19.01
N PRO A 367 -9.08 -5.89 17.89
CA PRO A 367 -8.22 -4.95 17.15
C PRO A 367 -8.27 -3.50 17.70
N PRO A 368 -7.35 -2.62 17.25
CA PRO A 368 -7.44 -1.18 17.46
C PRO A 368 -8.41 -0.54 16.44
N ARG A 369 -8.54 0.80 16.46
CA ARG A 369 -9.27 1.57 15.43
C ARG A 369 -8.30 2.35 14.54
N HIS A 370 -7.83 1.71 13.46
CA HIS A 370 -7.11 2.41 12.40
C HIS A 370 -8.06 3.13 11.46
N MET A 371 -7.60 4.23 10.85
CA MET A 371 -8.36 5.01 9.88
C MET A 371 -7.43 5.56 8.80
N ASN A 372 -7.86 5.52 7.54
CA ASN A 372 -7.14 6.15 6.44
C ASN A 372 -7.49 7.64 6.39
N SER A 373 -6.51 8.51 6.65
CA SER A 373 -6.77 9.92 6.93
C SER A 373 -7.31 10.72 5.74
N THR A 374 -7.02 10.34 4.49
CA THR A 374 -7.54 11.04 3.30
C THR A 374 -9.07 11.06 3.31
N SER A 375 -9.72 9.90 3.47
CA SER A 375 -11.18 9.81 3.54
C SER A 375 -11.73 10.50 4.78
N ALA A 376 -11.07 10.34 5.93
CA ALA A 376 -11.49 11.00 7.17
C ALA A 376 -11.50 12.53 7.03
N TRP A 377 -10.46 13.13 6.45
CA TRP A 377 -10.41 14.58 6.27
C TRP A 377 -11.28 15.05 5.13
N TYR A 378 -11.40 14.27 4.05
CA TYR A 378 -12.34 14.58 2.97
C TYR A 378 -13.77 14.72 3.50
N ALA A 379 -14.20 13.78 4.37
CA ALA A 379 -15.50 13.79 5.02
C ALA A 379 -15.64 14.87 6.12
N HIS A 380 -14.72 14.92 7.08
CA HIS A 380 -14.89 15.73 8.31
C HIS A 380 -14.39 17.17 8.21
N THR A 381 -13.73 17.54 7.13
CA THR A 381 -13.52 18.95 6.78
C THR A 381 -14.42 19.38 5.62
N ASP A 382 -15.40 18.56 5.25
CA ASP A 382 -16.40 18.81 4.22
C ASP A 382 -15.85 19.20 2.84
N GLN A 383 -14.64 18.74 2.50
CA GLN A 383 -14.07 18.99 1.16
C GLN A 383 -14.94 18.37 0.06
N TRP A 384 -15.64 17.27 0.38
CA TRP A 384 -16.59 16.61 -0.52
C TRP A 384 -17.75 17.52 -0.97
N ARG A 385 -18.12 18.53 -0.17
CA ARG A 385 -19.15 19.51 -0.53
C ARG A 385 -18.73 20.45 -1.66
N TYR A 386 -17.46 20.42 -2.05
CA TYR A 386 -16.86 21.31 -3.04
C TYR A 386 -16.23 20.52 -4.20
N GLU A 387 -16.56 19.24 -4.32
CA GLU A 387 -15.94 18.35 -5.31
C GLU A 387 -16.21 18.85 -6.73
N THR A 388 -15.18 18.77 -7.56
CA THR A 388 -15.26 19.18 -8.97
C THR A 388 -15.00 18.03 -9.91
N LEU A 389 -14.25 17.02 -9.47
CA LEU A 389 -14.00 15.83 -10.26
C LEU A 389 -15.24 14.93 -10.24
N ARG A 390 -15.76 14.62 -11.42
CA ARG A 390 -16.86 13.67 -11.56
C ARG A 390 -16.33 12.29 -11.93
N ALA A 391 -17.03 11.25 -11.50
CA ALA A 391 -16.60 9.87 -11.76
C ALA A 391 -16.63 9.50 -13.25
N ASP A 392 -17.55 10.08 -14.03
CA ASP A 392 -17.64 9.85 -15.47
C ASP A 392 -16.45 10.42 -16.26
N GLU A 393 -15.75 11.42 -15.72
CA GLU A 393 -14.55 12.02 -16.35
C GLU A 393 -13.33 11.09 -16.31
N ILE A 394 -13.31 10.11 -15.40
CA ILE A 394 -12.18 9.18 -15.20
C ILE A 394 -12.58 7.72 -15.44
N LEU A 395 -13.81 7.48 -15.88
CA LEU A 395 -14.31 6.14 -16.17
C LEU A 395 -13.73 5.64 -17.51
N SER A 396 -13.44 4.34 -17.59
CA SER A 396 -13.05 3.73 -18.86
C SER A 396 -14.19 3.84 -19.89
N PRO A 397 -13.92 4.24 -21.15
CA PRO A 397 -14.94 4.19 -22.22
C PRO A 397 -15.44 2.76 -22.48
N THR A 398 -14.67 1.74 -22.09
CA THR A 398 -15.07 0.33 -22.16
C THR A 398 -15.71 -0.21 -20.88
N ALA A 399 -15.84 0.59 -19.81
CA ALA A 399 -16.41 0.16 -18.52
C ALA A 399 -17.79 -0.52 -18.69
N PRO A 400 -18.08 -1.61 -17.97
CA PRO A 400 -19.38 -2.29 -18.10
C PRO A 400 -20.53 -1.37 -17.68
N ASP A 401 -21.76 -1.70 -18.07
CA ASP A 401 -22.92 -0.92 -17.65
C ASP A 401 -23.04 -0.92 -16.11
N GLY A 402 -23.30 0.24 -15.52
CA GLY A 402 -23.33 0.39 -14.06
C GLY A 402 -23.78 1.76 -13.59
N ASP A 403 -24.04 1.87 -12.29
CA ASP A 403 -24.35 3.13 -11.59
C ASP A 403 -23.05 3.89 -11.29
N TRP A 404 -22.42 4.39 -12.36
CA TRP A 404 -21.17 5.15 -12.31
C TRP A 404 -21.35 6.62 -11.99
N ASP A 405 -22.56 7.14 -12.21
CA ASP A 405 -22.96 8.53 -11.98
C ASP A 405 -23.18 8.80 -10.48
N VAL A 406 -22.12 8.67 -9.68
CA VAL A 406 -22.12 8.93 -8.24
C VAL A 406 -20.92 9.77 -7.83
N SER A 407 -21.03 10.45 -6.69
CA SER A 407 -19.96 11.33 -6.21
C SER A 407 -18.78 10.53 -5.63
N MET A 408 -17.61 11.16 -5.48
CA MET A 408 -16.43 10.51 -4.91
C MET A 408 -16.63 10.04 -3.47
N ILE A 409 -17.42 10.78 -2.65
CA ILE A 409 -17.76 10.35 -1.30
C ILE A 409 -18.66 9.12 -1.29
N ASP A 410 -19.52 8.94 -2.29
CA ASP A 410 -20.40 7.77 -2.40
C ASP A 410 -19.60 6.48 -2.61
N TYR A 411 -18.54 6.52 -3.43
CA TYR A 411 -17.60 5.40 -3.57
C TYR A 411 -16.92 5.07 -2.24
N ASN A 412 -16.56 6.08 -1.45
CA ASN A 412 -15.96 5.85 -0.14
C ASN A 412 -16.94 5.19 0.83
N ILE A 413 -18.18 5.67 0.91
CA ILE A 413 -19.23 5.08 1.76
C ILE A 413 -19.54 3.64 1.35
N ARG A 414 -19.60 3.36 0.05
CA ARG A 414 -19.71 2.01 -0.51
C ARG A 414 -18.55 1.12 -0.05
N ALA A 415 -17.31 1.60 -0.18
CA ALA A 415 -16.12 0.88 0.26
C ALA A 415 -16.11 0.61 1.77
N GLU A 416 -16.50 1.58 2.59
CA GLU A 416 -16.63 1.44 4.04
C GLU A 416 -17.65 0.36 4.42
N ARG A 417 -18.87 0.41 3.87
CA ARG A 417 -19.92 -0.58 4.20
C ARG A 417 -19.63 -1.98 3.67
N MET A 418 -18.87 -2.11 2.58
CA MET A 418 -18.42 -3.39 2.04
C MET A 418 -17.20 -3.96 2.79
N GLY A 419 -16.65 -3.22 3.76
CA GLY A 419 -15.51 -3.64 4.55
C GLY A 419 -14.17 -3.46 3.85
N TRP A 420 -14.08 -2.66 2.80
CA TRP A 420 -12.83 -2.40 2.08
C TRP A 420 -11.98 -1.32 2.76
N LEU A 421 -12.64 -0.30 3.31
CA LEU A 421 -12.00 0.81 4.02
C LEU A 421 -12.48 0.89 5.47
N PRO A 422 -11.65 1.38 6.40
CA PRO A 422 -12.09 1.67 7.76
C PRO A 422 -13.02 2.88 7.79
N SER A 423 -13.81 2.98 8.86
CA SER A 423 -14.67 4.13 9.17
C SER A 423 -14.26 4.78 10.49
N ALA A 424 -14.33 6.11 10.58
CA ALA A 424 -14.17 6.83 11.84
C ALA A 424 -14.93 8.18 11.82
N PRO A 425 -15.89 8.41 12.73
CA PRO A 425 -16.56 7.41 13.59
C PRO A 425 -17.17 6.24 12.80
N GLN A 426 -17.46 5.12 13.49
CA GLN A 426 -17.86 3.87 12.83
C GLN A 426 -19.38 3.74 12.69
N LEU A 427 -20.10 3.93 13.79
CA LEU A 427 -21.55 3.80 13.89
C LEU A 427 -22.13 5.08 14.48
N LYS A 428 -23.31 5.47 13.99
CA LYS A 428 -24.01 6.67 14.49
C LYS A 428 -24.43 6.54 15.95
N THR A 429 -24.71 5.32 16.39
CA THR A 429 -24.98 5.00 17.79
C THR A 429 -23.68 4.66 18.50
N ASN A 430 -23.54 5.12 19.75
CA ASN A 430 -22.37 4.80 20.58
C ASN A 430 -22.15 3.28 20.63
N PRO A 431 -20.98 2.78 20.18
CA PRO A 431 -20.74 1.34 20.05
C PRO A 431 -20.80 0.59 21.39
N LEU A 432 -20.58 1.27 22.52
CA LEU A 432 -20.76 0.68 23.85
C LEU A 432 -22.23 0.36 24.16
N ASP A 433 -23.16 1.20 23.70
CA ASP A 433 -24.59 1.00 23.89
C ASP A 433 -25.13 -0.06 22.94
N VAL A 434 -24.56 -0.15 21.72
CA VAL A 434 -24.87 -1.25 20.79
C VAL A 434 -24.46 -2.60 21.38
N ALA A 435 -23.29 -2.69 22.04
CA ALA A 435 -22.87 -3.92 22.71
C ALA A 435 -23.83 -4.33 23.85
N LYS A 436 -24.29 -3.36 24.65
CA LYS A 436 -25.29 -3.60 25.70
C LYS A 436 -26.60 -4.12 25.11
N ALA A 437 -27.09 -3.48 24.06
CA ALA A 437 -28.31 -3.90 23.37
C ALA A 437 -28.20 -5.31 22.75
N ALA A 438 -27.06 -5.66 22.15
CA ALA A 438 -26.80 -6.99 21.62
C ALA A 438 -26.86 -8.07 22.72
N LYS A 439 -26.24 -7.77 23.87
CA LYS A 439 -26.25 -8.64 25.05
C LYS A 439 -27.65 -8.81 25.63
N GLU A 440 -28.42 -7.73 25.76
CA GLU A 440 -29.82 -7.76 26.22
C GLU A 440 -30.72 -8.56 25.27
N ALA A 441 -30.45 -8.49 23.96
CA ALA A 441 -31.13 -9.29 22.95
C ALA A 441 -30.68 -10.76 22.90
N GLY A 442 -29.63 -11.14 23.64
CA GLY A 442 -29.07 -12.50 23.62
C GLY A 442 -28.47 -12.91 22.28
N LYS A 443 -27.96 -11.96 21.49
CA LYS A 443 -27.36 -12.20 20.16
C LYS A 443 -25.87 -11.92 20.15
N GLU A 444 -25.14 -12.72 19.37
CA GLU A 444 -23.72 -12.46 19.08
C GLU A 444 -23.57 -11.12 18.35
N ILE A 445 -22.55 -10.34 18.72
CA ILE A 445 -22.34 -8.97 18.22
C ILE A 445 -22.32 -8.88 16.69
N PRO A 446 -21.54 -9.69 15.94
CA PRO A 446 -21.55 -9.63 14.48
C PRO A 446 -22.93 -9.82 13.87
N ALA A 447 -23.70 -10.78 14.38
CA ALA A 447 -25.05 -11.09 13.90
C ALA A 447 -26.04 -9.98 14.27
N TYR A 448 -25.97 -9.44 15.49
CA TYR A 448 -26.82 -8.34 15.94
C TYR A 448 -26.58 -7.08 15.08
N VAL A 449 -25.33 -6.69 14.88
CA VAL A 449 -24.98 -5.52 14.08
C VAL A 449 -25.40 -5.71 12.62
N ALA A 450 -25.12 -6.87 12.03
CA ALA A 450 -25.54 -7.21 10.66
C ALA A 450 -27.05 -7.10 10.48
N GLU A 451 -27.84 -7.67 11.39
CA GLU A 451 -29.30 -7.59 11.37
C GLU A 451 -29.79 -6.15 11.46
N LYS A 452 -29.22 -5.35 12.37
CA LYS A 452 -29.66 -3.98 12.64
C LYS A 452 -29.25 -3.00 11.54
N LEU A 453 -28.10 -3.21 10.91
CA LEU A 453 -27.72 -2.47 9.70
C LEU A 453 -28.62 -2.84 8.52
N LYS A 454 -28.94 -4.13 8.33
CA LYS A 454 -29.83 -4.58 7.25
C LYS A 454 -31.27 -4.09 7.43
N SER A 455 -31.75 -3.94 8.68
CA SER A 455 -33.08 -3.37 8.96
C SER A 455 -33.14 -1.84 8.92
N GLY A 456 -31.99 -1.16 9.02
CA GLY A 456 -31.89 0.29 9.18
C GLY A 456 -32.09 0.79 10.62
N ASP A 457 -32.21 -0.10 11.60
CA ASP A 457 -32.27 0.26 13.03
C ASP A 457 -30.91 0.77 13.56
N LEU A 458 -29.83 0.44 12.85
CA LEU A 458 -28.49 0.96 13.07
C LEU A 458 -27.98 1.57 11.77
N GLU A 459 -27.26 2.68 11.86
CA GLU A 459 -26.71 3.42 10.73
C GLU A 459 -25.17 3.52 10.87
N MET A 460 -24.45 3.41 9.74
CA MET A 460 -23.02 3.73 9.69
C MET A 460 -22.82 5.25 9.70
N SER A 461 -21.82 5.73 10.43
CA SER A 461 -21.59 7.19 10.57
C SER A 461 -21.25 7.87 9.25
N CYS A 462 -20.59 7.17 8.33
CA CYS A 462 -20.19 7.69 7.03
C CYS A 462 -21.37 8.07 6.12
N GLU A 463 -22.58 7.58 6.38
CA GLU A 463 -23.77 7.92 5.59
C GLU A 463 -24.30 9.33 5.88
N ASP A 464 -23.95 9.90 7.03
CA ASP A 464 -24.33 11.27 7.42
C ASP A 464 -23.16 11.94 8.17
N PRO A 465 -22.04 12.27 7.50
CA PRO A 465 -20.85 12.83 8.14
C PRO A 465 -21.07 14.24 8.72
N ASP A 466 -22.20 14.87 8.38
CA ASP A 466 -22.61 16.19 8.85
C ASP A 466 -23.56 16.14 10.05
N ASP A 467 -24.08 14.97 10.45
CA ASP A 467 -24.80 14.81 11.72
C ASP A 467 -23.83 14.99 12.91
N PRO A 468 -24.14 15.88 13.89
CA PRO A 468 -23.28 16.12 15.05
C PRO A 468 -22.93 14.88 15.89
N LYS A 469 -23.70 13.79 15.77
CA LYS A 469 -23.37 12.50 16.42
C LYS A 469 -22.20 11.77 15.74
N ASN A 470 -21.90 12.10 14.49
CA ASN A 470 -20.89 11.48 13.65
C ASN A 470 -19.59 12.29 13.54
N TRP A 471 -19.46 13.39 14.29
CA TRP A 471 -18.25 14.22 14.24
C TRP A 471 -17.14 13.68 15.14
N PRO A 472 -15.87 13.73 14.69
CA PRO A 472 -14.76 13.68 15.62
C PRO A 472 -14.83 14.93 16.51
N ARG A 473 -14.82 14.75 17.82
CA ARG A 473 -14.95 15.86 18.79
C ARG A 473 -13.65 16.25 19.46
N ASN A 474 -12.73 15.31 19.64
CA ASN A 474 -11.45 15.57 20.30
C ASN A 474 -10.32 15.09 19.38
N LEU A 475 -9.39 15.98 19.08
CA LEU A 475 -8.24 15.68 18.23
C LEU A 475 -6.94 16.01 18.98
N PHE A 476 -6.08 15.00 19.08
CA PHE A 476 -4.69 15.17 19.52
C PHE A 476 -3.80 15.23 18.28
N VAL A 477 -2.99 16.29 18.17
CA VAL A 477 -1.96 16.43 17.14
C VAL A 477 -0.60 16.50 17.82
N TRP A 478 0.25 15.49 17.58
CA TRP A 478 1.62 15.45 18.08
C TRP A 478 2.54 14.95 16.97
N ARG A 479 3.81 15.39 16.99
CA ARG A 479 4.80 15.07 15.95
C ARG A 479 4.32 15.41 14.52
N SER A 480 3.39 16.36 14.40
CA SER A 480 2.74 16.75 13.17
C SER A 480 2.40 18.24 13.20
N ASN A 481 2.49 18.89 12.04
CA ASN A 481 1.97 20.23 11.84
C ASN A 481 0.82 20.17 10.82
N LEU A 482 -0.25 19.46 11.17
CA LEU A 482 -1.39 19.18 10.29
C LEU A 482 -1.91 20.44 9.59
N LEU A 483 -2.20 21.49 10.36
CA LEU A 483 -2.79 22.73 9.84
C LEU A 483 -1.79 23.63 9.10
N GLY A 484 -0.49 23.37 9.18
CA GLY A 484 0.53 24.20 8.52
C GLY A 484 1.41 23.45 7.53
N SER A 485 1.11 22.19 7.22
CA SER A 485 1.95 21.36 6.36
C SER A 485 1.14 20.30 5.59
N SER A 486 0.57 19.32 6.27
CA SER A 486 0.00 18.14 5.61
C SER A 486 -1.49 18.24 5.27
N GLY A 487 -2.23 19.18 5.87
CA GLY A 487 -3.66 19.40 5.66
C GLY A 487 -3.95 20.04 4.31
N LYS A 488 -4.31 19.21 3.32
CA LYS A 488 -4.77 19.68 2.01
C LYS A 488 -6.15 20.29 2.18
N GLY A 489 -6.40 21.42 1.51
CA GLY A 489 -7.64 22.17 1.73
C GLY A 489 -7.65 22.89 3.09
N HIS A 490 -6.55 23.56 3.45
CA HIS A 490 -6.38 24.26 4.73
C HIS A 490 -7.62 25.05 5.18
N GLU A 491 -8.18 25.88 4.30
CA GLU A 491 -9.34 26.72 4.62
C GLU A 491 -10.60 25.92 4.98
N TYR A 492 -10.73 24.68 4.49
CA TYR A 492 -11.83 23.78 4.85
C TYR A 492 -11.65 23.21 6.27
N PHE A 493 -10.41 22.94 6.70
CA PHE A 493 -10.14 22.63 8.11
C PHE A 493 -10.56 23.80 9.01
N LEU A 494 -10.21 25.03 8.64
CA LEU A 494 -10.57 26.22 9.42
C LEU A 494 -12.09 26.40 9.50
N LYS A 495 -12.78 26.28 8.36
CA LYS A 495 -14.23 26.47 8.26
C LYS A 495 -15.03 25.39 8.99
N HIS A 496 -14.81 24.13 8.63
CA HIS A 496 -15.69 23.02 9.00
C HIS A 496 -15.22 22.33 10.26
N LEU A 497 -13.91 22.10 10.41
CA LEU A 497 -13.37 21.40 11.57
C LEU A 497 -13.22 22.32 12.79
N LEU A 498 -12.61 23.51 12.62
CA LEU A 498 -12.35 24.46 13.71
C LEU A 498 -13.47 25.49 13.92
N GLY A 499 -14.23 25.83 12.88
CA GLY A 499 -15.29 26.83 12.97
C GLY A 499 -14.80 28.27 13.03
N THR A 500 -13.56 28.55 12.60
CA THR A 500 -12.97 29.89 12.60
C THR A 500 -13.33 30.66 11.33
N ASP A 501 -12.81 31.89 11.22
CA ASP A 501 -12.70 32.57 9.94
C ASP A 501 -11.87 31.72 8.96
N HIS A 502 -12.19 31.84 7.67
CA HIS A 502 -11.61 31.05 6.60
C HIS A 502 -11.58 31.81 5.27
N GLY A 503 -10.75 31.34 4.35
CA GLY A 503 -10.57 31.86 2.99
C GLY A 503 -11.23 31.03 1.88
N VAL A 504 -12.16 30.11 2.17
CA VAL A 504 -12.92 29.39 1.13
C VAL A 504 -13.68 30.38 0.24
N MET A 505 -13.32 30.43 -1.06
CA MET A 505 -13.90 31.36 -2.04
C MET A 505 -14.98 30.74 -2.93
N GLY A 506 -14.89 29.42 -3.17
CA GLY A 506 -15.85 28.69 -4.00
C GLY A 506 -17.17 28.45 -3.29
N LYS A 507 -18.22 28.23 -4.08
CA LYS A 507 -19.54 27.82 -3.59
C LYS A 507 -19.59 26.29 -3.48
N ASP A 508 -20.47 25.79 -2.62
CA ASP A 508 -20.64 24.34 -2.50
C ASP A 508 -21.54 23.78 -3.61
N LEU A 509 -21.60 22.44 -3.74
CA LEU A 509 -22.37 21.75 -4.77
C LEU A 509 -23.84 22.21 -4.82
N GLY A 510 -24.46 22.44 -3.65
CA GLY A 510 -25.85 22.86 -3.54
C GLY A 510 -26.07 24.27 -4.07
N GLU A 511 -25.21 25.22 -3.68
CA GLU A 511 -25.26 26.59 -4.19
C GLU A 511 -24.97 26.71 -5.68
N GLU A 512 -24.14 25.82 -6.24
CA GLU A 512 -23.85 25.77 -7.66
C GLU A 512 -24.88 24.97 -8.48
N GLY A 513 -25.84 24.31 -7.82
CA GLY A 513 -26.82 23.45 -8.49
C GLY A 513 -26.20 22.24 -9.18
N ARG A 514 -25.06 21.76 -8.67
CA ARG A 514 -24.38 20.55 -9.14
C ARG A 514 -25.04 19.29 -8.58
N GLN A 515 -24.65 18.14 -9.12
CA GLN A 515 -25.08 16.84 -8.63
C GLN A 515 -24.67 16.66 -7.16
N LEU A 516 -25.66 16.32 -6.33
CA LEU A 516 -25.46 15.96 -4.92
C LEU A 516 -25.13 14.47 -4.78
N PRO A 517 -24.44 14.05 -3.71
CA PRO A 517 -24.21 12.63 -3.43
C PRO A 517 -25.51 11.84 -3.33
N LYS A 518 -25.44 10.54 -3.66
CA LYS A 518 -26.57 9.60 -3.53
C LYS A 518 -26.56 8.84 -2.21
N GLU A 519 -25.39 8.60 -1.63
CA GLU A 519 -25.19 7.81 -0.41
C GLU A 519 -24.99 8.72 0.81
N ALA A 520 -24.18 9.77 0.67
CA ALA A 520 -23.99 10.75 1.74
C ALA A 520 -25.21 11.67 1.86
N LYS A 521 -25.72 11.86 3.08
CA LYS A 521 -26.83 12.78 3.31
C LYS A 521 -26.37 14.24 3.14
N TRP A 522 -27.07 14.98 2.29
CA TRP A 522 -26.84 16.41 2.10
C TRP A 522 -27.62 17.25 3.11
N HIS A 523 -26.93 18.21 3.74
CA HIS A 523 -27.54 19.29 4.52
C HIS A 523 -27.31 20.62 3.80
N GLU A 524 -28.37 21.43 3.64
CA GLU A 524 -28.29 22.72 2.93
C GLU A 524 -27.20 23.63 3.51
N GLU A 525 -27.14 23.73 4.85
CA GLU A 525 -26.06 24.42 5.55
C GLU A 525 -25.01 23.41 6.01
N GLY A 526 -23.80 23.52 5.46
CA GLY A 526 -22.66 22.72 5.91
C GLY A 526 -22.24 23.07 7.36
N PRO A 527 -21.88 22.08 8.17
CA PRO A 527 -21.50 22.30 9.57
C PRO A 527 -20.22 23.13 9.73
N ARG A 528 -20.08 23.78 10.88
CA ARG A 528 -18.90 24.56 11.26
C ARG A 528 -18.49 24.23 12.70
N GLY A 529 -17.19 24.08 12.93
CA GLY A 529 -16.64 23.79 14.25
C GLY A 529 -17.00 22.39 14.74
N LYS A 530 -16.66 21.36 13.96
CA LYS A 530 -16.91 19.96 14.35
C LYS A 530 -16.13 19.52 15.60
N LEU A 531 -14.93 20.09 15.84
CA LEU A 531 -14.12 19.78 17.02
C LEU A 531 -14.57 20.58 18.26
N ASP A 532 -14.67 19.89 19.38
CA ASP A 532 -14.85 20.50 20.71
C ASP A 532 -13.52 20.79 21.41
N LEU A 533 -12.44 20.07 21.04
CA LEU A 533 -11.11 20.22 21.63
C LEU A 533 -10.01 19.81 20.64
N LEU A 534 -9.09 20.73 20.36
CA LEU A 534 -7.84 20.51 19.65
C LEU A 534 -6.65 20.66 20.60
N VAL A 535 -5.94 19.56 20.85
CA VAL A 535 -4.72 19.53 21.66
C VAL A 535 -3.51 19.35 20.74
N CYS A 536 -2.55 20.28 20.79
CA CYS A 536 -1.28 20.18 20.09
C CYS A 536 -0.13 19.92 21.08
N ILE A 537 0.73 18.96 20.75
CA ILE A 537 1.93 18.62 21.50
C ILE A 537 3.14 18.92 20.62
N ASP A 538 3.86 20.00 20.94
CA ASP A 538 4.95 20.52 20.12
C ASP A 538 6.02 21.22 20.98
N PHE A 539 7.27 21.19 20.54
CA PHE A 539 8.39 21.86 21.19
C PHE A 539 8.59 23.28 20.64
N ARG A 540 7.88 23.63 19.57
CA ARG A 540 7.79 24.98 19.01
C ARG A 540 6.33 25.37 18.78
N MET A 541 6.05 26.68 18.76
CA MET A 541 4.72 27.19 18.40
C MET A 541 4.51 27.09 16.89
N SER A 542 4.13 25.90 16.40
CA SER A 542 3.78 25.65 15.01
C SER A 542 2.43 26.26 14.62
N THR A 543 2.11 26.30 13.31
CA THR A 543 0.79 26.76 12.85
C THR A 543 -0.33 25.99 13.52
N THR A 544 -0.19 24.67 13.66
CA THR A 544 -1.20 23.87 14.36
C THR A 544 -1.35 24.30 15.81
N ALA A 545 -0.24 24.53 16.52
CA ALA A 545 -0.27 25.00 17.90
C ALA A 545 -0.97 26.36 18.05
N VAL A 546 -0.77 27.29 17.11
CA VAL A 546 -1.44 28.61 17.10
C VAL A 546 -2.96 28.50 17.02
N TYR A 547 -3.47 27.50 16.29
CA TYR A 547 -4.90 27.25 16.15
C TYR A 547 -5.48 26.28 17.21
N SER A 548 -4.65 25.75 18.10
CA SER A 548 -5.08 24.76 19.10
C SER A 548 -5.63 25.39 20.36
N ASP A 549 -6.61 24.74 20.98
CA ASP A 549 -7.17 25.16 22.28
C ASP A 549 -6.16 24.96 23.41
N VAL A 550 -5.40 23.87 23.33
CA VAL A 550 -4.38 23.49 24.31
C VAL A 550 -3.08 23.18 23.60
N VAL A 551 -1.99 23.78 24.07
CA VAL A 551 -0.62 23.46 23.63
C VAL A 551 0.15 22.87 24.79
N LEU A 552 0.64 21.65 24.64
CA LEU A 552 1.47 20.97 25.64
C LEU A 552 2.94 20.99 25.18
N PRO A 553 3.87 21.50 26.00
CA PRO A 553 5.27 21.56 25.63
C PRO A 553 5.90 20.17 25.64
N THR A 554 6.32 19.66 24.47
CA THR A 554 7.07 18.39 24.39
C THR A 554 8.57 18.63 24.43
N ALA A 555 9.31 17.63 24.89
CA ALA A 555 10.76 17.59 24.87
C ALA A 555 11.27 17.56 23.42
N SER A 556 12.35 18.29 23.16
CA SER A 556 13.05 18.19 21.87
C SER A 556 13.70 16.81 21.71
N TRP A 557 14.22 16.53 20.51
CA TRP A 557 14.88 15.25 20.23
C TRP A 557 16.12 14.98 21.09
N TYR A 558 16.75 16.02 21.65
CA TYR A 558 17.94 15.91 22.50
C TYR A 558 17.61 15.84 24.00
N GLU A 559 16.33 15.71 24.36
CA GLU A 559 15.85 15.74 25.74
C GLU A 559 14.97 14.52 26.08
N LYS A 560 14.91 13.52 25.19
CA LYS A 560 14.12 12.29 25.38
C LYS A 560 14.83 11.06 24.82
N ASN A 561 14.41 9.87 25.25
CA ASN A 561 14.88 8.61 24.68
C ASN A 561 13.85 8.07 23.70
N ASP A 562 14.31 7.58 22.55
CA ASP A 562 13.46 6.97 21.52
C ASP A 562 14.31 6.15 20.55
N LEU A 563 13.69 5.48 19.58
CA LEU A 563 14.36 4.75 18.49
C LEU A 563 14.13 5.43 17.14
N ASN A 564 15.10 5.28 16.22
CA ASN A 564 14.97 5.72 14.84
C ASN A 564 15.54 4.68 13.87
N THR A 565 14.82 4.44 12.77
CA THR A 565 15.20 3.58 11.64
C THR A 565 14.73 4.20 10.33
N SER A 566 15.39 3.90 9.22
CA SER A 566 15.04 4.44 7.91
C SER A 566 15.12 3.38 6.82
N ASP A 567 14.42 3.63 5.71
CA ASP A 567 14.57 2.95 4.42
C ASP A 567 16.01 2.99 3.91
N MET A 568 16.67 4.13 4.10
CA MET A 568 17.94 4.46 3.45
C MET A 568 19.11 3.59 3.92
N HIS A 569 19.05 3.05 5.14
CA HIS A 569 20.15 2.27 5.73
C HIS A 569 19.64 1.25 6.76
N PRO A 570 20.41 0.21 7.09
CA PRO A 570 19.93 -0.91 7.89
C PRO A 570 20.18 -0.73 9.40
N PHE A 571 20.59 0.46 9.81
CA PHE A 571 20.90 0.76 11.21
C PHE A 571 19.67 1.18 12.00
N ILE A 572 19.57 0.65 13.22
CA ILE A 572 18.75 1.19 14.30
C ILE A 572 19.65 1.96 15.27
N HIS A 573 19.22 3.16 15.65
CA HIS A 573 19.94 4.03 16.59
C HIS A 573 18.96 4.83 17.45
N PRO A 574 19.39 5.33 18.62
CA PRO A 574 18.49 6.00 19.54
C PRO A 574 18.43 7.51 19.31
N LEU A 575 17.39 8.14 19.87
CA LEU A 575 17.47 9.49 20.43
C LEU A 575 17.87 9.34 21.91
N GLN A 576 18.65 10.29 22.43
CA GLN A 576 19.03 10.29 23.86
C GLN A 576 18.90 11.67 24.47
N ALA A 577 18.42 11.70 25.71
CA ALA A 577 18.38 12.90 26.52
C ALA A 577 19.82 13.32 26.90
N ALA A 578 20.36 14.33 26.22
CA ALA A 578 21.62 14.95 26.59
C ALA A 578 21.51 15.73 27.90
N VAL A 579 20.33 16.29 28.15
CA VAL A 579 19.91 16.95 29.39
C VAL A 579 18.44 16.61 29.66
N ASN A 580 17.97 16.85 30.89
CA ASN A 580 16.55 16.78 31.18
C ASN A 580 15.77 17.82 30.35
N PRO A 581 14.52 17.54 29.97
CA PRO A 581 13.67 18.49 29.25
C PRO A 581 13.62 19.87 29.93
N ALA A 582 13.89 20.92 29.16
CA ALA A 582 13.89 22.28 29.68
C ALA A 582 12.49 22.75 30.14
N TYR A 583 12.47 23.66 31.13
CA TYR A 583 11.24 24.24 31.69
C TYR A 583 10.28 23.16 32.21
N GLU A 584 9.03 23.16 31.72
CA GLU A 584 7.99 22.20 32.09
C GLU A 584 7.72 21.19 30.96
N SER A 585 8.61 21.13 29.95
CA SER A 585 8.46 20.19 28.85
C SER A 585 8.61 18.74 29.34
N LYS A 586 7.96 17.81 28.64
CA LYS A 586 7.99 16.37 28.91
C LYS A 586 8.08 15.62 27.60
N SER A 587 8.65 14.42 27.58
CA SER A 587 8.58 13.58 26.38
C SER A 587 7.12 13.23 26.05
N ASP A 588 6.84 12.93 24.78
CA ASP A 588 5.50 12.53 24.34
C ASP A 588 4.97 11.34 25.16
N TRP A 589 5.86 10.38 25.50
CA TRP A 589 5.57 9.26 26.38
C TRP A 589 5.07 9.69 27.76
N GLU A 590 5.81 10.58 28.43
CA GLU A 590 5.43 11.09 29.76
C GLU A 590 4.16 11.94 29.73
N ILE A 591 3.91 12.66 28.63
CA ILE A 591 2.66 13.42 28.43
C ILE A 591 1.47 12.47 28.34
N PHE A 592 1.50 11.47 27.46
CA PHE A 592 0.41 10.51 27.32
C PHE A 592 0.23 9.63 28.56
N LYS A 593 1.33 9.23 29.23
CA LYS A 593 1.27 8.55 30.53
C LYS A 593 0.54 9.38 31.59
N ALA A 594 0.86 10.68 31.69
CA ALA A 594 0.19 11.58 32.62
C ALA A 594 -1.30 11.79 32.27
N ILE A 595 -1.65 11.88 30.99
CA ILE A 595 -3.05 11.96 30.53
C ILE A 595 -3.79 10.66 30.90
N ALA A 596 -3.21 9.49 30.63
CA ALA A 596 -3.81 8.20 30.98
C ALA A 596 -4.04 8.09 32.49
N LYS A 597 -3.06 8.53 33.30
CA LYS A 597 -3.20 8.58 34.77
C LYS A 597 -4.37 9.46 35.19
N LYS A 598 -4.43 10.69 34.67
CA LYS A 598 -5.50 11.62 35.01
C LYS A 598 -6.87 11.10 34.56
N PHE A 599 -6.94 10.48 33.39
CA PHE A 599 -8.16 9.84 32.90
C PHE A 599 -8.62 8.71 33.84
N GLN A 600 -7.70 7.81 34.24
CA GLN A 600 -7.99 6.73 35.20
C GLN A 600 -8.55 7.26 36.53
N GLU A 601 -8.04 8.40 37.02
CA GLU A 601 -8.51 9.02 38.26
C GLU A 601 -9.93 9.57 38.16
N ILE A 602 -10.34 10.12 37.02
CA ILE A 602 -11.61 10.84 36.87
C ILE A 602 -12.73 10.00 36.24
N VAL A 603 -12.38 8.93 35.53
CA VAL A 603 -13.37 8.11 34.81
C VAL A 603 -14.35 7.32 35.69
N PRO A 604 -14.05 6.92 36.95
CA PRO A 604 -15.03 6.21 37.77
C PRO A 604 -16.33 6.99 37.94
N GLY A 605 -17.46 6.32 37.66
CA GLY A 605 -18.80 6.94 37.64
C GLY A 605 -19.27 7.38 36.25
N TYR A 606 -18.37 7.42 35.26
CA TYR A 606 -18.70 7.72 33.85
C TYR A 606 -18.53 6.49 32.95
N LEU A 607 -17.38 5.81 33.02
CA LEU A 607 -17.11 4.55 32.31
C LEU A 607 -16.46 3.54 33.25
N GLY A 608 -16.73 2.26 33.02
CA GLY A 608 -16.18 1.15 33.81
C GLY A 608 -15.42 0.15 32.94
N LYS A 609 -15.81 -1.11 33.09
CA LYS A 609 -15.45 -2.20 32.18
C LYS A 609 -16.55 -2.31 31.14
N GLU A 610 -16.24 -1.92 29.91
CA GLU A 610 -17.20 -1.82 28.82
C GLU A 610 -16.84 -2.82 27.72
N THR A 611 -17.87 -3.41 27.11
CA THR A 611 -17.72 -4.12 25.84
C THR A 611 -17.90 -3.10 24.71
N ASP A 612 -16.88 -2.91 23.89
CA ASP A 612 -16.92 -2.05 22.71
C ASP A 612 -17.10 -2.88 21.43
N ILE A 613 -17.71 -2.29 20.41
CA ILE A 613 -17.80 -2.87 19.07
C ILE A 613 -16.87 -2.12 18.14
N VAL A 614 -15.88 -2.82 17.61
CA VAL A 614 -14.96 -2.27 16.60
C VAL A 614 -15.31 -2.84 15.24
N ALA A 615 -15.66 -1.96 14.30
CA ALA A 615 -15.77 -2.30 12.88
C ALA A 615 -14.35 -2.36 12.29
N LEU A 616 -13.87 -3.55 11.96
CA LEU A 616 -12.56 -3.77 11.34
C LEU A 616 -12.78 -4.04 9.84
N PRO A 617 -12.18 -3.26 8.92
CA PRO A 617 -12.22 -3.62 7.51
C PRO A 617 -11.53 -4.97 7.28
N ILE A 618 -11.81 -5.57 6.14
CA ILE A 618 -11.13 -6.75 5.65
C ILE A 618 -9.66 -6.40 5.46
N LEU A 619 -8.78 -7.11 6.17
CA LEU A 619 -7.36 -6.81 6.17
C LEU A 619 -6.62 -7.66 5.15
N HIS A 620 -5.73 -7.01 4.39
CA HIS A 620 -4.64 -7.70 3.71
C HIS A 620 -3.78 -8.48 4.71
N ASP A 621 -3.08 -9.51 4.23
CA ASP A 621 -2.21 -10.38 5.03
C ASP A 621 -2.97 -11.12 6.15
N THR A 622 -4.26 -11.34 5.93
CA THR A 622 -5.10 -12.20 6.77
C THR A 622 -5.94 -13.10 5.88
N PRO A 623 -6.47 -14.23 6.39
CA PRO A 623 -7.40 -15.06 5.62
C PRO A 623 -8.61 -14.29 5.08
N GLY A 624 -8.96 -13.14 5.68
CA GLY A 624 -10.06 -12.29 5.22
C GLY A 624 -9.83 -11.68 3.84
N GLU A 625 -8.59 -11.55 3.36
CA GLU A 625 -8.31 -10.96 2.03
C GLU A 625 -8.93 -11.75 0.87
N VAL A 626 -9.23 -13.02 1.12
CA VAL A 626 -9.96 -13.95 0.24
C VAL A 626 -11.48 -13.73 0.42
N ALA A 627 -11.93 -12.49 0.19
CA ALA A 627 -13.27 -12.03 0.53
C ALA A 627 -14.29 -12.15 -0.62
N GLN A 628 -14.10 -11.32 -1.65
CA GLN A 628 -14.98 -11.21 -2.80
C GLN A 628 -14.14 -11.25 -4.08
N ASP A 629 -14.38 -12.23 -4.93
CA ASP A 629 -13.80 -12.35 -6.26
C ASP A 629 -14.50 -11.45 -7.30
N GLN A 630 -15.70 -10.97 -6.96
CA GLN A 630 -16.49 -9.97 -7.69
C GLN A 630 -17.15 -9.00 -6.71
N VAL A 631 -17.26 -7.73 -7.09
CA VAL A 631 -17.88 -6.70 -6.25
C VAL A 631 -19.38 -6.94 -6.12
N LYS A 632 -19.88 -7.07 -4.88
CA LYS A 632 -21.32 -7.12 -4.56
C LYS A 632 -21.63 -6.26 -3.34
N ASP A 633 -22.66 -5.44 -3.43
CA ASP A 633 -23.11 -4.53 -2.37
C ASP A 633 -24.35 -5.07 -1.65
N TRP A 634 -24.18 -5.43 -0.38
CA TRP A 634 -25.28 -5.96 0.45
C TRP A 634 -26.41 -4.96 0.64
N LYS A 635 -26.15 -3.64 0.60
CA LYS A 635 -27.17 -2.61 0.78
C LYS A 635 -28.06 -2.48 -0.46
N LYS A 636 -27.56 -2.89 -1.63
CA LYS A 636 -28.33 -3.03 -2.88
C LYS A 636 -29.04 -4.37 -3.00
N GLY A 637 -28.86 -5.29 -2.05
CA GLY A 637 -29.44 -6.63 -2.09
C GLY A 637 -28.73 -7.60 -3.04
N GLU A 638 -27.52 -7.27 -3.49
CA GLU A 638 -26.72 -8.10 -4.41
C GLU A 638 -26.06 -9.29 -3.72
N CYS A 639 -25.91 -9.21 -2.39
CA CYS A 639 -25.43 -10.29 -1.53
C CYS A 639 -25.97 -10.13 -0.10
N ASP A 640 -25.76 -11.13 0.76
CA ASP A 640 -25.99 -10.99 2.18
C ASP A 640 -24.90 -10.15 2.85
N LEU A 641 -25.26 -9.43 3.93
CA LEU A 641 -24.30 -8.75 4.81
C LEU A 641 -23.63 -9.81 5.68
N ILE A 642 -22.39 -10.15 5.35
CA ILE A 642 -21.55 -11.13 6.03
C ILE A 642 -20.34 -10.39 6.61
N PRO A 643 -20.32 -10.12 7.93
CA PRO A 643 -19.19 -9.45 8.58
C PRO A 643 -17.86 -10.16 8.30
N GLY A 644 -16.85 -9.40 7.86
CA GLY A 644 -15.53 -9.91 7.49
C GLY A 644 -15.43 -10.53 6.10
N LYS A 645 -16.49 -10.47 5.27
CA LYS A 645 -16.47 -10.96 3.88
C LYS A 645 -17.10 -9.98 2.90
N THR A 646 -18.33 -9.55 3.16
CA THR A 646 -19.05 -8.55 2.32
C THR A 646 -19.30 -7.24 3.07
N ALA A 647 -18.84 -7.15 4.32
CA ALA A 647 -18.94 -6.00 5.21
C ALA A 647 -17.75 -6.00 6.20
N PRO A 648 -17.50 -4.92 6.96
CA PRO A 648 -16.54 -4.94 8.05
C PRO A 648 -16.83 -6.07 9.04
N ASN A 649 -15.79 -6.60 9.69
CA ASN A 649 -15.97 -7.49 10.82
C ASN A 649 -16.31 -6.66 12.07
N TYR A 650 -17.33 -7.04 12.84
CA TYR A 650 -17.76 -6.32 14.04
C TYR A 650 -17.31 -7.06 15.29
N ILE A 651 -16.16 -6.64 15.84
CA ILE A 651 -15.45 -7.39 16.88
C ILE A 651 -15.71 -6.77 18.25
N ALA A 652 -16.06 -7.62 19.22
CA ALA A 652 -16.18 -7.23 20.62
C ALA A 652 -14.79 -7.00 21.23
N VAL A 653 -14.56 -5.84 21.84
CA VAL A 653 -13.32 -5.49 22.52
C VAL A 653 -13.61 -5.04 23.94
N GLU A 654 -13.10 -5.79 24.91
CA GLU A 654 -13.25 -5.46 26.33
C GLU A 654 -12.30 -4.34 26.75
N ARG A 655 -12.85 -3.21 27.19
CA ARG A 655 -12.12 -2.02 27.63
C ARG A 655 -12.32 -1.80 29.12
N ASP A 656 -11.25 -1.81 29.88
CA ASP A 656 -11.27 -1.41 31.28
C ASP A 656 -10.73 0.01 31.42
N TYR A 657 -11.64 0.99 31.35
CA TYR A 657 -11.27 2.39 31.44
C TYR A 657 -10.72 2.76 32.83
N THR A 658 -11.12 2.03 33.87
CA THR A 658 -10.64 2.21 35.25
C THR A 658 -9.21 1.70 35.47
N ALA A 659 -8.62 1.08 34.46
CA ALA A 659 -7.27 0.52 34.46
C ALA A 659 -6.39 1.09 33.33
N ILE A 660 -6.79 2.18 32.67
CA ILE A 660 -6.12 2.63 31.44
C ILE A 660 -4.64 2.97 31.64
N HIS A 661 -4.27 3.58 32.77
CA HIS A 661 -2.88 3.91 33.08
C HIS A 661 -2.08 2.67 33.48
N ASP A 662 -2.67 1.81 34.30
CA ASP A 662 -2.06 0.54 34.69
C ASP A 662 -1.76 -0.33 33.45
N ARG A 663 -2.65 -0.30 32.45
CA ARG A 663 -2.44 -0.97 31.16
C ARG A 663 -1.40 -0.26 30.28
N PHE A 664 -1.44 1.07 30.19
CA PHE A 664 -0.46 1.86 29.42
C PHE A 664 0.98 1.61 29.90
N THR A 665 1.16 1.41 31.20
CA THR A 665 2.49 1.25 31.84
C THR A 665 2.93 -0.20 32.01
N ALA A 666 2.32 -1.15 31.30
CA ALA A 666 2.60 -2.57 31.45
C ALA A 666 2.40 -3.36 30.16
N LEU A 667 3.25 -4.36 29.92
CA LEU A 667 3.10 -5.26 28.79
C LEU A 667 1.97 -6.25 29.05
N GLY A 668 0.90 -6.11 28.28
CA GLY A 668 -0.34 -6.85 28.46
C GLY A 668 -0.24 -8.35 28.19
N PRO A 669 -1.17 -9.13 28.78
CA PRO A 669 -1.09 -10.60 28.81
C PRO A 669 -1.46 -11.28 27.48
N LEU A 670 -1.90 -10.56 26.46
CA LEU A 670 -2.23 -11.18 25.17
C LEU A 670 -0.98 -11.67 24.43
N LEU A 671 0.19 -11.08 24.67
CA LEU A 671 1.43 -11.57 24.07
C LEU A 671 1.85 -12.93 24.64
N ASP A 672 1.62 -13.19 25.93
CA ASP A 672 1.80 -14.52 26.53
C ASP A 672 0.81 -15.55 25.97
N LYS A 673 -0.45 -15.13 25.73
CA LYS A 673 -1.55 -16.05 25.42
C LYS A 673 -1.70 -16.34 23.93
N LEU A 674 -1.59 -15.30 23.11
CA LEU A 674 -1.87 -15.34 21.66
C LEU A 674 -0.59 -15.29 20.83
N GLY A 675 0.55 -14.94 21.43
CA GLY A 675 1.78 -14.68 20.70
C GLY A 675 1.77 -13.34 19.96
N ASN A 676 2.71 -13.23 19.02
CA ASN A 676 2.93 -12.05 18.20
C ASN A 676 3.02 -12.41 16.71
N GLY A 677 2.93 -11.42 15.83
CA GLY A 677 2.94 -11.67 14.40
C GLY A 677 2.66 -10.43 13.54
N GLY A 678 2.65 -10.64 12.24
CA GLY A 678 2.42 -9.64 11.19
C GLY A 678 2.63 -10.26 9.81
N LYS A 679 2.17 -9.59 8.74
CA LYS A 679 2.36 -10.04 7.35
C LYS A 679 1.93 -11.50 7.11
N GLY A 680 0.83 -11.91 7.73
CA GLY A 680 0.23 -13.23 7.57
C GLY A 680 0.90 -14.39 8.32
N ILE A 681 1.91 -14.11 9.14
CA ILE A 681 2.58 -15.11 9.98
C ILE A 681 2.45 -14.76 11.47
N ASN A 682 2.45 -15.79 12.32
CA ASN A 682 2.38 -15.66 13.78
C ASN A 682 3.38 -16.61 14.44
N TRP A 683 3.88 -16.23 15.61
CA TRP A 683 4.78 -17.03 16.42
C TRP A 683 4.54 -16.83 17.91
N LYS A 684 5.11 -17.75 18.68
CA LYS A 684 5.14 -17.70 20.13
C LYS A 684 6.21 -16.72 20.63
N THR A 685 5.87 -15.96 21.68
CA THR A 685 6.77 -14.94 22.23
C THR A 685 6.86 -14.97 23.76
N GLU A 686 6.52 -16.10 24.40
CA GLU A 686 6.51 -16.19 25.86
C GLU A 686 7.91 -15.96 26.47
N ASP A 687 8.96 -16.43 25.80
CA ASP A 687 10.36 -16.23 26.24
C ASP A 687 10.75 -14.75 26.24
N GLU A 688 10.39 -14.00 25.19
CA GLU A 688 10.67 -12.56 25.11
C GLU A 688 9.88 -11.78 26.15
N VAL A 689 8.61 -12.15 26.40
CA VAL A 689 7.82 -11.55 27.46
C VAL A 689 8.47 -11.82 28.83
N GLN A 690 9.00 -13.02 29.06
CA GLN A 690 9.72 -13.32 30.29
C GLN A 690 11.01 -12.51 30.40
N HIS A 691 11.79 -12.38 29.33
CA HIS A 691 12.98 -11.53 29.30
C HIS A 691 12.64 -10.06 29.62
N LEU A 692 11.49 -9.55 29.17
CA LEU A 692 11.03 -8.20 29.52
C LEU A 692 10.62 -8.07 30.99
N ARG A 693 10.04 -9.11 31.59
CA ARG A 693 9.80 -9.14 33.05
C ARG A 693 11.09 -9.08 33.84
N ASP A 694 12.12 -9.78 33.36
CA ASP A 694 13.43 -9.81 34.01
C ASP A 694 14.20 -8.49 33.81
N LEU A 695 14.06 -7.87 32.63
CA LEU A 695 14.74 -6.62 32.26
C LEU A 695 14.09 -5.37 32.87
N ASN A 696 12.78 -5.20 32.68
CA ASN A 696 12.04 -4.00 33.09
C ASN A 696 11.47 -4.15 34.51
N GLY A 697 11.47 -5.38 35.05
CA GLY A 697 10.79 -5.73 36.29
C GLY A 697 9.29 -5.97 36.10
N VAL A 698 8.62 -6.27 37.21
CA VAL A 698 7.21 -6.71 37.22
C VAL A 698 6.38 -5.85 38.16
N TRP A 699 5.15 -5.51 37.75
CA TRP A 699 4.16 -4.88 38.64
C TRP A 699 3.69 -5.86 39.72
N GLN A 700 3.78 -5.44 40.99
CA GLN A 700 3.46 -6.30 42.15
C GLN A 700 1.98 -6.22 42.60
N GLU A 701 1.31 -5.14 42.20
CA GLU A 701 -0.06 -4.79 42.59
C GLU A 701 -0.79 -4.13 41.42
N GLY A 702 -2.05 -3.72 41.65
CA GLY A 702 -2.89 -3.11 40.61
C GLY A 702 -3.43 -4.11 39.59
N SER A 703 -4.13 -3.62 38.57
CA SER A 703 -4.73 -4.47 37.53
C SER A 703 -3.68 -5.08 36.58
N ALA A 704 -2.48 -4.53 36.56
CA ALA A 704 -1.35 -5.02 35.76
C ALA A 704 -0.42 -5.98 36.53
N LYS A 705 -0.82 -6.44 37.73
CA LYS A 705 0.00 -7.35 38.53
C LYS A 705 0.49 -8.56 37.72
N GLY A 706 1.81 -8.81 37.76
CA GLY A 706 2.46 -9.91 37.03
C GLY A 706 2.91 -9.55 35.61
N CYS A 707 2.51 -8.40 35.08
CA CYS A 707 2.94 -7.91 33.77
C CYS A 707 4.34 -7.25 33.87
N ALA A 708 5.11 -7.32 32.78
CA ALA A 708 6.37 -6.58 32.66
C ALA A 708 6.09 -5.06 32.70
N LYS A 709 6.95 -4.29 33.35
CA LYS A 709 6.79 -2.84 33.43
C LYS A 709 7.13 -2.16 32.10
N ILE A 710 6.40 -1.09 31.81
CA ILE A 710 6.70 -0.13 30.74
C ILE A 710 6.51 1.27 31.35
N ASP A 711 7.33 1.63 32.34
CA ASP A 711 7.17 2.92 33.02
C ASP A 711 7.87 4.03 32.24
N THR A 712 9.10 3.77 31.78
CA THR A 712 9.94 4.74 31.09
C THR A 712 9.87 4.60 29.57
N ASP A 713 10.29 5.65 28.86
CA ASP A 713 10.49 5.59 27.41
C ASP A 713 11.52 4.50 27.03
N ILE A 714 12.57 4.30 27.82
CA ILE A 714 13.54 3.21 27.65
C ILE A 714 12.87 1.83 27.77
N ASP A 715 12.02 1.61 28.77
CA ASP A 715 11.30 0.33 28.91
C ASP A 715 10.47 0.02 27.65
N ALA A 716 9.81 1.06 27.10
CA ALA A 716 9.05 0.96 25.86
C ALA A 716 9.95 0.64 24.65
N THR A 717 11.14 1.26 24.54
CA THR A 717 12.10 0.90 23.50
C THR A 717 12.59 -0.54 23.62
N GLU A 718 12.81 -1.05 24.84
CA GLU A 718 13.23 -2.44 25.06
C GLU A 718 12.12 -3.44 24.70
N VAL A 719 10.84 -3.09 24.89
CA VAL A 719 9.71 -3.88 24.37
C VAL A 719 9.82 -4.02 22.85
N VAL A 720 10.03 -2.91 22.13
CA VAL A 720 10.17 -2.91 20.67
C VAL A 720 11.34 -3.80 20.25
N LEU A 721 12.51 -3.61 20.87
CA LEU A 721 13.73 -4.34 20.53
C LEU A 721 13.66 -5.83 20.86
N MET A 722 13.02 -6.20 21.97
CA MET A 722 12.93 -7.60 22.40
C MET A 722 11.97 -8.41 21.53
N LEU A 723 10.84 -7.82 21.15
CA LEU A 723 9.74 -8.54 20.48
C LEU A 723 9.88 -8.63 18.95
N ALA A 724 10.74 -7.82 18.34
CA ALA A 724 10.86 -7.76 16.89
C ALA A 724 11.92 -8.74 16.33
N PRO A 725 11.64 -9.44 15.22
CA PRO A 725 12.61 -10.29 14.54
C PRO A 725 13.82 -9.51 14.01
N GLU A 726 13.67 -8.24 13.67
CA GLU A 726 14.77 -7.42 13.15
C GLU A 726 15.85 -7.11 14.20
N THR A 727 15.54 -7.30 15.48
CA THR A 727 16.41 -6.91 16.61
C THR A 727 16.66 -8.04 17.61
N ASN A 728 15.97 -9.18 17.47
CA ASN A 728 16.16 -10.38 18.27
C ASN A 728 16.20 -11.63 17.37
N GLY A 729 17.37 -12.27 17.33
CA GLY A 729 17.66 -13.42 16.46
C GLY A 729 16.76 -14.63 16.71
N GLU A 730 16.39 -14.89 17.97
CA GLU A 730 15.46 -15.97 18.33
C GLU A 730 14.08 -15.73 17.71
N VAL A 731 13.63 -14.47 17.73
CA VAL A 731 12.36 -14.08 17.10
C VAL A 731 12.46 -14.16 15.58
N ALA A 732 13.57 -13.73 14.97
CA ALA A 732 13.79 -13.87 13.53
C ALA A 732 13.72 -15.33 13.08
N VAL A 733 14.37 -16.26 13.78
CA VAL A 733 14.30 -17.69 13.45
C VAL A 733 12.87 -18.21 13.56
N LYS A 734 12.13 -17.85 14.63
CA LYS A 734 10.70 -18.22 14.79
C LYS A 734 9.83 -17.66 13.67
N ALA A 735 10.06 -16.42 13.25
CA ALA A 735 9.30 -15.77 12.20
C ALA A 735 9.55 -16.42 10.82
N TRP A 736 10.82 -16.71 10.48
CA TRP A 736 11.16 -17.43 9.25
C TRP A 736 10.65 -18.87 9.23
N ASP A 737 10.62 -19.55 10.38
CA ASP A 737 10.00 -20.88 10.52
C ASP A 737 8.49 -20.83 10.25
N ALA A 738 7.81 -19.78 10.72
CA ALA A 738 6.38 -19.57 10.45
C ALA A 738 6.11 -19.37 8.96
N LEU A 739 6.91 -18.53 8.27
CA LEU A 739 6.79 -18.35 6.82
C LEU A 739 7.10 -19.64 6.05
N GLY A 740 8.14 -20.39 6.46
CA GLY A 740 8.53 -21.62 5.78
C GLY A 740 7.47 -22.72 5.78
N LYS A 741 6.54 -22.70 6.75
CA LYS A 741 5.36 -23.59 6.75
C LYS A 741 4.40 -23.24 5.62
N ILE A 742 4.15 -21.95 5.39
CA ILE A 742 3.23 -21.48 4.33
C ILE A 742 3.85 -21.75 2.96
N THR A 743 5.14 -21.43 2.78
CA THR A 743 5.83 -21.55 1.50
C THR A 743 6.27 -22.99 1.18
N GLY A 744 6.37 -23.87 2.18
CA GLY A 744 6.94 -25.21 2.02
C GLY A 744 8.46 -25.24 1.89
N ARG A 745 9.14 -24.11 2.10
CA ARG A 745 10.58 -23.95 1.93
C ARG A 745 11.23 -23.51 3.23
N ASP A 746 12.41 -24.07 3.56
CA ASP A 746 13.13 -23.59 4.73
C ASP A 746 13.69 -22.19 4.48
N HIS A 747 13.36 -21.26 5.37
CA HIS A 747 13.87 -19.90 5.37
C HIS A 747 14.70 -19.56 6.62
N LYS A 748 14.80 -20.47 7.60
CA LYS A 748 15.51 -20.18 8.86
C LYS A 748 16.99 -19.87 8.64
N HIS A 749 17.59 -20.46 7.61
CA HIS A 749 18.98 -20.20 7.23
C HIS A 749 19.31 -18.70 7.04
N LEU A 750 18.30 -17.84 6.79
CA LEU A 750 18.47 -16.39 6.66
C LEU A 750 18.75 -15.68 8.00
N ALA A 751 18.45 -16.32 9.14
CA ALA A 751 18.62 -15.74 10.48
C ALA A 751 19.42 -16.62 11.45
N LEU A 752 19.55 -17.94 11.21
CA LEU A 752 20.30 -18.87 12.07
C LEU A 752 21.72 -18.37 12.44
N PRO A 753 22.52 -17.79 11.52
CA PRO A 753 23.84 -17.26 11.87
C PRO A 753 23.81 -16.10 12.88
N LYS A 754 22.66 -15.46 13.10
CA LYS A 754 22.43 -14.34 14.02
C LYS A 754 21.41 -14.68 15.11
N GLU A 755 21.11 -15.96 15.37
CA GLU A 755 20.07 -16.37 16.34
C GLU A 755 20.33 -15.82 17.76
N ASP A 756 21.59 -15.72 18.18
CA ASP A 756 21.97 -15.21 19.51
C ASP A 756 21.94 -13.66 19.61
N GLU A 757 21.86 -12.95 18.47
CA GLU A 757 21.90 -11.48 18.42
C GLU A 757 20.67 -10.88 19.14
N LYS A 758 20.91 -9.97 20.08
CA LYS A 758 19.87 -9.20 20.78
C LYS A 758 20.29 -7.74 20.90
N ILE A 759 19.69 -6.88 20.10
CA ILE A 759 19.98 -5.44 20.10
C ILE A 759 19.34 -4.81 21.34
N ARG A 760 20.09 -3.99 22.09
CA ARG A 760 19.63 -3.27 23.29
C ARG A 760 19.74 -1.77 23.15
N PHE A 761 18.89 -1.03 23.85
CA PHE A 761 18.88 0.43 23.81
C PHE A 761 20.25 1.02 24.21
N ARG A 762 20.87 0.46 25.25
CA ARG A 762 22.19 0.92 25.73
C ARG A 762 23.32 0.58 24.77
N ASP A 763 23.19 -0.48 23.96
CA ASP A 763 24.20 -0.86 22.98
C ASP A 763 24.15 0.02 21.73
N ILE A 764 22.94 0.36 21.27
CA ILE A 764 22.76 1.29 20.14
C ILE A 764 23.15 2.72 20.49
N ALA A 765 23.06 3.10 21.77
CA ALA A 765 23.62 4.35 22.29
C ALA A 765 25.15 4.37 22.23
N ALA A 766 25.80 3.23 22.40
CA ALA A 766 27.25 3.13 22.24
C ALA A 766 27.66 3.18 20.75
N GLN A 767 26.91 2.50 19.89
CA GLN A 767 27.10 2.52 18.44
C GLN A 767 25.85 1.99 17.73
N PRO A 768 25.36 2.62 16.64
CA PRO A 768 24.25 2.08 15.85
C PRO A 768 24.45 0.61 15.47
N ARG A 769 23.38 -0.19 15.47
CA ARG A 769 23.44 -1.62 15.12
C ARG A 769 22.71 -1.88 13.82
N LYS A 770 23.32 -2.69 12.96
CA LYS A 770 22.65 -3.22 11.76
C LYS A 770 21.64 -4.28 12.20
N ILE A 771 20.44 -4.24 11.63
CA ILE A 771 19.36 -5.17 11.95
C ILE A 771 19.57 -6.57 11.37
N ILE A 772 18.65 -7.48 11.69
CA ILE A 772 18.61 -8.88 11.25
C ILE A 772 17.61 -9.03 10.10
N SER A 773 17.93 -9.90 9.13
CA SER A 773 17.00 -10.28 8.06
C SER A 773 15.70 -10.85 8.62
N SER A 774 14.56 -10.33 8.17
CA SER A 774 13.25 -10.66 8.73
C SER A 774 12.22 -10.89 7.63
N PRO A 775 11.27 -11.84 7.79
CA PRO A 775 10.21 -12.10 6.83
C PRO A 775 9.22 -10.93 6.70
N THR A 776 9.24 -9.95 7.62
CA THR A 776 8.51 -8.68 7.48
C THR A 776 8.89 -7.98 6.17
N TRP A 777 10.15 -8.12 5.73
CA TRP A 777 10.70 -7.41 4.58
C TRP A 777 11.10 -8.37 3.44
N SER A 778 11.43 -7.85 2.26
CA SER A 778 11.80 -8.70 1.10
C SER A 778 13.30 -8.70 0.79
N GLY A 779 14.08 -7.78 1.36
CA GLY A 779 15.54 -7.76 1.23
C GLY A 779 16.28 -8.48 2.36
N LEU A 780 17.59 -8.67 2.16
CA LEU A 780 18.48 -9.34 3.11
C LEU A 780 19.43 -8.36 3.79
N GLU A 781 19.63 -8.56 5.10
CA GLU A 781 20.60 -7.82 5.89
C GLU A 781 21.90 -8.63 6.00
N SER A 782 22.70 -8.55 4.92
CA SER A 782 23.88 -9.38 4.70
C SER A 782 25.17 -8.57 4.62
N GLU A 783 26.29 -9.22 4.90
CA GLU A 783 27.64 -8.64 4.72
C GLU A 783 28.18 -8.84 3.29
N HIS A 784 27.45 -9.57 2.44
CA HIS A 784 27.87 -9.90 1.08
C HIS A 784 26.95 -9.34 -0.02
N VAL A 785 25.73 -8.95 0.34
CA VAL A 785 24.77 -8.33 -0.56
C VAL A 785 24.07 -7.19 0.18
N CYS A 786 23.99 -6.03 -0.46
CA CYS A 786 23.26 -4.89 0.09
C CYS A 786 21.75 -5.20 0.13
N TYR A 787 21.03 -4.47 0.97
CA TYR A 787 19.59 -4.58 1.02
C TYR A 787 18.96 -4.17 -0.31
N ASN A 788 18.27 -5.09 -0.96
CA ASN A 788 17.50 -4.84 -2.18
C ASN A 788 16.10 -5.44 -2.01
N ALA A 789 15.06 -4.66 -2.35
CA ALA A 789 13.69 -5.13 -2.26
C ALA A 789 13.40 -6.14 -3.39
N GLY A 790 12.96 -7.33 -2.98
CA GLY A 790 12.49 -8.41 -3.83
C GLY A 790 11.07 -8.24 -4.32
#